data_AF-G0UPU7-F1
#
_entry.id   AF-G0UPU7-F1
#
_cell.length_a   1.000
_cell.length_b   1.000
_cell.length_c   1.000
_cell.angle_alpha   90.00
_cell.angle_beta   90.00
_cell.angle_gamma   90.00
#
_symmetry.space_group_name_H-M   'P 1'
#
loop_
_entity.id
_entity.type
_entity.pdbx_description
1 polymer ?
#
loop_
_entity_poly.entity_id
_entity_poly.type
_entity_poly.pdbx_seq_one_letter_code
_entity_poly.pdbx_strand_id
1 'polypeptide(L)'
;MLRAQRFAPALHHRPYKGACGTIQQLRFYTPIWKPDAARDHVAPLRDEDEQRALWSNTGPIASVENAVAAWIRFGNDPVLHSALPVMLGGRYLEHQQRHKETPLPLSNSPFAYVEDYMGTNLVFGSAAHVTESASVWASYFERRFANRLRLSRRTAANHVGLLNAPEVFEDEADMPETKWSQDTVFREFAYLAEQFLKEKVSNMQQFELALKRAPAEKYLAFYDAFQQQTQTQVPLPSPSVWHYEAEQRQQWAEKFIPISHKAHEFFTNVLSVDMKLLQDNPGKLLEKLKPVLVDVGRILIKRHERWLSGRVWGSLTEQEKDAYCTKEVQRLKRQVDEGDFDPMLEEDLDEAQSAEWQLEHDEIVKLMGSPIDGLRFSAMDFWLHTIRCEELETEHIHSDARVRALHIAARKRLLDTTQYKDVVMGMVESVVRGTLDMSAGVLRPHFNDVWCQMNYAKFGSSTITQHTTTASRQLLFFHADSLKDVAATAALYYATKPLSNSLDYASPYKYRRSLIALCSRYGVETAYTTQRPLLRASANLAQAEKLIHDVVMCAARPFGQRRRAVTRRANVEFQRRAVPVENVLVFSPASELLDCGADPSSGSTATPEAARMWPLGARRAVSYKWPVSSVGKLQALKKELSLGGVGSSLTAKKVKETEELKRCGFLEVSLWRRVHPEERERRKAVVEEEEKKVMESLRNVPALGDVLQYAASLYSRLQQEIVPSPTDSDGEKLVNEAQSSEETLKDGEWEFAVMLDDRVLLNAEECIELYLPYTDANGAELPQGEYRVHVRAFDLETNSTANPSHYSEGVSEPLQVFDAIPQLIAQFFKVEDSSGGGATCVSHIPAADFTPFCNFLRNAGLDVPLRCEFEAGQAVTTDGDVYMDYFLQLLRGDTFHQSCAQSGVTESQRAIEPLCRAHWGIYHPGATEAEWASARRSVLDHAMSQEREWWFPNDMLDVKDVVTGNTNGLTPQMYPATVRYGVELCTVLSAEGKFTDHKCSGLSARSTVNGTGAAESITFDTSQCSDTSNISVENALQVVQRALSNAQDRHNTLSAFRTGALAKHSQVLLFCGINAYEFGGKYARTYAYAHSKAKQELEATAVSGRVVSGVGDDEVERLSEVPTISQSTDRFASATHPEQRKTRFVPRVGPGATPLEDPSPDQKSLWGC
;
A
#
# COMPACT_ATOMS: atom_id res chain seq x y z
N MET A 1 12.92 46.85 -44.22
CA MET A 1 11.98 47.54 -45.13
C MET A 1 10.87 48.20 -44.30
N LEU A 2 10.31 49.28 -44.85
CA LEU A 2 9.55 50.38 -44.24
C LEU A 2 8.14 50.06 -43.66
N ARG A 3 7.79 50.83 -42.61
CA ARG A 3 6.45 51.34 -42.16
C ARG A 3 5.46 50.30 -41.55
N ALA A 4 4.69 50.57 -40.50
CA ALA A 4 4.41 51.79 -39.74
C ALA A 4 3.95 51.49 -38.29
N GLN A 5 4.28 52.42 -37.40
CA GLN A 5 3.92 52.53 -36.00
C GLN A 5 2.43 52.87 -35.78
N ARG A 6 1.85 52.40 -34.67
CA ARG A 6 0.88 53.17 -33.87
C ARG A 6 1.28 53.09 -32.39
N PHE A 7 1.96 54.15 -31.95
CA PHE A 7 2.09 54.54 -30.55
C PHE A 7 0.76 55.14 -30.07
N ALA A 8 0.32 54.76 -28.87
CA ALA A 8 -0.61 55.55 -28.07
C ALA A 8 0.22 56.20 -26.94
N PRO A 9 0.35 57.54 -26.89
CA PRO A 9 1.03 58.19 -25.78
C PRO A 9 0.07 58.38 -24.60
N ALA A 10 0.49 57.94 -23.43
CA ALA A 10 -0.10 58.34 -22.16
C ALA A 10 0.24 59.82 -21.90
N LEU A 11 -0.76 60.69 -22.00
CA LEU A 11 -0.65 62.09 -21.62
C LEU A 11 -0.77 62.21 -20.10
N HIS A 12 0.35 62.54 -19.45
CA HIS A 12 0.37 63.11 -18.11
C HIS A 12 -0.30 64.49 -18.12
N HIS A 13 -1.44 64.63 -17.45
CA HIS A 13 -2.03 65.94 -17.17
C HIS A 13 -1.34 66.59 -15.95
N ARG A 14 -0.52 67.62 -16.21
CA ARG A 14 -0.22 68.69 -15.24
C ARG A 14 -1.39 69.69 -15.22
N PRO A 15 -1.78 70.27 -14.07
CA PRO A 15 -2.73 71.38 -14.05
C PRO A 15 -1.99 72.69 -14.33
N TYR A 16 -2.26 73.31 -15.47
CA TYR A 16 -1.87 74.71 -15.74
C TYR A 16 -2.93 75.66 -15.16
N LYS A 17 -2.49 76.59 -14.31
CA LYS A 17 -3.24 77.81 -13.98
C LYS A 17 -3.18 78.77 -15.17
N GLY A 18 -4.33 79.25 -15.64
CA GLY A 18 -4.46 80.32 -16.64
C GLY A 18 -5.92 80.62 -16.92
N ALA A 19 -6.34 81.87 -16.69
CA ALA A 19 -7.71 82.31 -16.54
C ALA A 19 -8.40 82.77 -17.84
N CYS A 20 -9.74 82.89 -17.75
CA CYS A 20 -10.70 83.55 -18.67
C CYS A 20 -11.08 82.77 -19.94
N GLY A 21 -12.34 82.51 -20.29
CA GLY A 21 -13.64 82.82 -19.68
C GLY A 21 -14.76 82.21 -20.55
N THR A 22 -15.98 82.18 -19.99
CA THR A 22 -17.28 81.74 -20.56
C THR A 22 -17.76 80.34 -20.14
N ILE A 23 -18.84 80.35 -19.36
CA ILE A 23 -19.54 79.24 -18.72
C ILE A 23 -20.46 78.55 -19.73
N GLN A 24 -20.23 77.27 -20.01
CA GLN A 24 -21.28 76.27 -20.23
C GLN A 24 -20.96 75.06 -19.34
N GLN A 25 -21.82 74.85 -18.35
CA GLN A 25 -21.75 73.77 -17.37
C GLN A 25 -21.96 72.40 -18.04
N LEU A 26 -20.89 71.77 -18.53
CA LEU A 26 -20.87 70.33 -18.76
C LEU A 26 -20.73 69.63 -17.40
N ARG A 27 -21.85 69.22 -16.82
CA ARG A 27 -21.87 68.34 -15.65
C ARG A 27 -21.30 66.98 -16.05
N PHE A 28 -20.02 66.75 -15.81
CA PHE A 28 -19.49 65.39 -15.69
C PHE A 28 -20.09 64.78 -14.42
N TYR A 29 -21.24 64.12 -14.56
CA TYR A 29 -21.98 63.52 -13.45
C TYR A 29 -21.35 62.21 -12.94
N THR A 30 -20.28 61.71 -13.59
CA THR A 30 -19.49 60.56 -13.15
C THR A 30 -18.08 60.98 -12.71
N PRO A 31 -17.52 60.30 -11.68
CA PRO A 31 -18.13 59.22 -10.90
C PRO A 31 -19.21 59.75 -9.93
N ILE A 32 -20.29 58.98 -9.74
CA ILE A 32 -21.42 59.36 -8.87
C ILE A 32 -21.02 59.25 -7.38
N TRP A 33 -20.15 58.28 -7.04
CA TRP A 33 -19.54 58.09 -5.71
C TRP A 33 -18.05 57.76 -5.84
N LYS A 34 -17.31 57.82 -4.73
CA LYS A 34 -15.88 57.47 -4.73
C LYS A 34 -15.70 55.99 -5.10
N PRO A 35 -14.73 55.64 -5.96
CA PRO A 35 -14.36 54.25 -6.19
C PRO A 35 -13.98 53.55 -4.88
N ASP A 36 -14.21 52.24 -4.83
CA ASP A 36 -13.83 51.43 -3.69
C ASP A 36 -12.34 51.55 -3.37
N ALA A 37 -11.99 51.42 -2.10
CA ALA A 37 -10.60 51.42 -1.67
C ALA A 37 -9.84 50.22 -2.30
N ALA A 38 -8.53 50.35 -2.48
CA ALA A 38 -7.66 49.31 -3.04
C ALA A 38 -7.41 48.15 -2.06
N ARG A 39 -8.48 47.50 -1.59
CA ARG A 39 -8.44 46.37 -0.66
C ARG A 39 -8.15 45.08 -1.42
N ASP A 40 -7.16 44.33 -0.96
CA ASP A 40 -6.94 42.95 -1.42
C ASP A 40 -7.93 42.01 -0.71
N HIS A 41 -8.83 41.40 -1.49
CA HIS A 41 -9.82 40.45 -1.00
C HIS A 41 -9.33 38.99 -1.00
N VAL A 42 -8.18 38.71 -1.62
CA VAL A 42 -7.58 37.36 -1.73
C VAL A 42 -6.64 37.08 -0.56
N ALA A 43 -5.84 38.07 -0.16
CA ALA A 43 -4.86 37.92 0.92
C ALA A 43 -5.45 37.33 2.23
N PRO A 44 -6.56 37.86 2.80
CA PRO A 44 -7.11 37.31 4.05
C PRO A 44 -7.46 35.81 3.97
N LEU A 45 -8.04 35.37 2.85
CA LEU A 45 -8.48 33.98 2.67
C LEU A 45 -7.29 33.02 2.61
N ARG A 46 -6.26 33.36 1.83
CA ARG A 46 -5.06 32.51 1.73
C ARG A 46 -4.24 32.51 3.02
N ASP A 47 -4.22 33.62 3.75
CA ASP A 47 -3.48 33.72 5.03
C ASP A 47 -4.14 32.85 6.11
N GLU A 48 -5.47 32.83 6.19
CA GLU A 48 -6.22 31.91 7.06
C GLU A 48 -5.93 30.44 6.73
N ASP A 49 -5.87 30.11 5.44
CA ASP A 49 -5.60 28.75 4.99
C ASP A 49 -4.14 28.32 5.27
N GLU A 50 -3.17 29.20 5.04
CA GLU A 50 -1.74 28.93 5.32
C GLU A 50 -1.50 28.72 6.82
N GLN A 51 -2.08 29.56 7.69
CA GLN A 51 -1.96 29.45 9.15
C GLN A 51 -2.60 28.15 9.68
N ARG A 52 -3.68 27.68 9.03
CA ARG A 52 -4.36 26.43 9.41
C ARG A 52 -3.63 25.18 8.90
N ALA A 53 -3.08 25.24 7.68
CA ALA A 53 -2.49 24.08 7.01
C ALA A 53 -1.14 23.67 7.62
N LEU A 54 -0.16 24.57 7.61
CA LEU A 54 1.24 24.30 8.00
C LEU A 54 1.73 22.95 7.40
N TRP A 55 2.56 22.16 8.10
CA TRP A 55 3.07 20.88 7.57
C TRP A 55 2.19 19.67 7.94
N SER A 56 2.50 18.47 7.43
CA SER A 56 2.00 17.21 7.98
C SER A 56 3.14 16.29 8.41
N ASN A 57 3.02 15.70 9.60
CA ASN A 57 3.99 14.74 10.13
C ASN A 57 3.72 13.30 9.63
N THR A 58 2.47 12.99 9.28
CA THR A 58 2.00 11.65 8.93
C THR A 58 1.03 11.68 7.77
N GLY A 59 0.93 10.56 7.04
CA GLY A 59 -0.15 10.35 6.09
C GLY A 59 -1.51 10.16 6.78
N PRO A 60 -2.57 9.90 6.01
CA PRO A 60 -3.93 9.67 6.55
C PRO A 60 -4.03 8.50 7.53
N ILE A 61 -3.13 7.51 7.43
CA ILE A 61 -3.03 6.37 8.34
C ILE A 61 -1.62 6.32 8.94
N ALA A 62 -1.49 6.89 10.15
CA ALA A 62 -0.20 7.11 10.81
C ALA A 62 0.47 5.84 11.37
N SER A 63 -0.33 4.90 11.89
CA SER A 63 0.14 3.71 12.62
C SER A 63 -0.58 2.45 12.13
N VAL A 64 -0.03 1.28 12.49
CA VAL A 64 -0.66 -0.02 12.23
C VAL A 64 -1.99 -0.16 12.99
N GLU A 65 -2.09 0.38 14.20
CA GLU A 65 -3.34 0.41 14.97
C GLU A 65 -4.46 1.16 14.23
N ASN A 66 -4.17 2.36 13.72
CA ASN A 66 -5.12 3.12 12.91
C ASN A 66 -5.42 2.39 11.59
N ALA A 67 -4.46 1.63 11.06
CA ALA A 67 -4.63 0.85 9.84
C ALA A 67 -5.58 -0.34 10.04
N VAL A 68 -5.55 -1.03 11.20
CA VAL A 68 -6.53 -2.08 11.53
C VAL A 68 -7.95 -1.52 11.50
N ALA A 69 -8.18 -0.38 12.17
CA ALA A 69 -9.48 0.28 12.17
C ALA A 69 -9.92 0.74 10.76
N ALA A 70 -9.00 1.32 9.98
CA ALA A 70 -9.28 1.77 8.62
C ALA A 70 -9.60 0.59 7.69
N TRP A 71 -8.84 -0.51 7.77
CA TRP A 71 -9.03 -1.70 6.95
C TRP A 71 -10.41 -2.33 7.20
N ILE A 72 -10.85 -2.40 8.45
CA ILE A 72 -12.21 -2.84 8.81
C ILE A 72 -13.26 -1.86 8.25
N ARG A 73 -13.02 -0.55 8.40
CA ARG A 73 -13.93 0.51 7.91
C ARG A 73 -14.07 0.54 6.39
N PHE A 74 -13.10 0.02 5.65
CA PHE A 74 -13.21 -0.17 4.19
C PHE A 74 -14.20 -1.27 3.80
N GLY A 75 -14.81 -1.94 4.77
CA GLY A 75 -15.80 -3.00 4.56
C GLY A 75 -15.17 -4.40 4.55
N ASN A 76 -13.91 -4.53 4.92
CA ASN A 76 -13.26 -5.83 5.01
C ASN A 76 -13.63 -6.53 6.32
N ASP A 77 -14.09 -7.76 6.19
CA ASP A 77 -14.26 -8.69 7.30
C ASP A 77 -12.93 -9.40 7.65
N PRO A 78 -12.48 -9.39 8.92
CA PRO A 78 -11.23 -10.01 9.35
C PRO A 78 -11.08 -11.48 8.97
N VAL A 79 -12.15 -12.28 9.01
CA VAL A 79 -12.10 -13.72 8.74
C VAL A 79 -12.22 -13.98 7.24
N LEU A 80 -13.20 -13.37 6.58
CA LEU A 80 -13.51 -13.68 5.19
C LEU A 80 -12.49 -13.07 4.21
N HIS A 81 -12.13 -11.80 4.38
CA HIS A 81 -11.31 -11.08 3.39
C HIS A 81 -9.81 -11.34 3.55
N SER A 82 -9.37 -11.82 4.72
CA SER A 82 -7.99 -12.27 4.95
C SER A 82 -7.73 -13.70 4.47
N ALA A 83 -8.79 -14.50 4.28
CA ALA A 83 -8.69 -15.89 3.80
C ALA A 83 -8.69 -16.01 2.26
N LEU A 84 -8.94 -14.92 1.53
CA LEU A 84 -9.02 -14.93 0.07
C LEU A 84 -7.68 -15.34 -0.57
N PRO A 85 -7.67 -16.36 -1.44
CA PRO A 85 -6.52 -16.65 -2.29
C PRO A 85 -6.21 -15.50 -3.25
N VAL A 86 -4.93 -15.39 -3.61
CA VAL A 86 -4.41 -14.28 -4.40
C VAL A 86 -3.95 -14.80 -5.75
N MET A 87 -4.14 -14.06 -6.85
CA MET A 87 -3.64 -14.44 -8.17
C MET A 87 -2.40 -13.64 -8.59
N LEU A 88 -1.43 -14.31 -9.21
CA LEU A 88 -0.26 -13.70 -9.85
C LEU A 88 -0.18 -14.21 -11.28
N GLY A 89 -0.33 -13.32 -12.26
CA GLY A 89 -0.25 -13.68 -13.68
C GLY A 89 -1.27 -14.74 -14.12
N GLY A 90 -2.49 -14.71 -13.58
CA GLY A 90 -3.56 -15.67 -13.90
C GLY A 90 -3.46 -17.02 -13.20
N ARG A 91 -2.54 -17.20 -12.25
CA ARG A 91 -2.43 -18.41 -11.42
C ARG A 91 -2.58 -18.03 -9.95
N TYR A 92 -3.31 -18.84 -9.18
CA TYR A 92 -3.38 -18.65 -7.74
C TYR A 92 -2.00 -18.89 -7.11
N LEU A 93 -1.59 -17.94 -6.28
CA LEU A 93 -0.47 -18.07 -5.36
C LEU A 93 -0.87 -19.04 -4.26
N GLU A 94 -0.60 -20.32 -4.47
CA GLU A 94 -0.66 -21.30 -3.38
C GLU A 94 0.56 -21.13 -2.45
N HIS A 95 0.57 -21.83 -1.31
CA HIS A 95 1.73 -21.99 -0.42
C HIS A 95 3.03 -22.48 -1.12
N GLN A 96 2.98 -22.75 -2.43
CA GLN A 96 4.06 -23.04 -3.37
C GLN A 96 5.27 -22.08 -3.33
N GLN A 97 5.16 -20.86 -2.79
CA GLN A 97 6.23 -19.86 -2.89
C GLN A 97 7.43 -20.01 -1.95
N ARG A 98 7.49 -21.01 -1.06
CA ARG A 98 8.80 -21.38 -0.50
C ARG A 98 9.74 -22.01 -1.55
N HIS A 99 9.22 -22.46 -2.70
CA HIS A 99 9.99 -23.17 -3.72
C HIS A 99 10.28 -22.38 -5.01
N LYS A 100 9.63 -21.22 -5.24
CA LYS A 100 9.94 -20.33 -6.37
C LYS A 100 10.42 -18.99 -5.84
N GLU A 101 11.71 -18.73 -5.96
CA GLU A 101 12.34 -17.46 -5.58
C GLU A 101 11.83 -16.33 -6.48
N THR A 102 10.72 -15.69 -6.10
CA THR A 102 10.28 -14.44 -6.73
C THR A 102 10.77 -13.25 -5.90
N PRO A 103 11.20 -12.15 -6.54
CA PRO A 103 11.64 -10.95 -5.81
C PRO A 103 10.47 -10.11 -5.24
N LEU A 104 9.24 -10.60 -5.36
CA LEU A 104 8.02 -9.90 -4.93
C LEU A 104 7.72 -10.16 -3.44
N PRO A 105 7.14 -9.19 -2.73
CA PRO A 105 6.77 -9.38 -1.33
C PRO A 105 5.66 -10.42 -1.19
N LEU A 106 5.76 -11.30 -0.20
CA LEU A 106 4.75 -12.30 0.13
C LEU A 106 3.62 -11.64 0.95
N SER A 107 2.58 -11.13 0.27
CA SER A 107 1.42 -10.54 0.93
C SER A 107 0.11 -10.80 0.19
N ASN A 108 -0.96 -11.05 0.94
CA ASN A 108 -2.32 -11.15 0.43
C ASN A 108 -2.99 -9.80 0.19
N SER A 109 -2.37 -8.72 0.67
CA SER A 109 -2.89 -7.36 0.55
C SER A 109 -2.40 -6.72 -0.75
N PRO A 110 -3.28 -6.20 -1.62
CA PRO A 110 -2.85 -5.43 -2.78
C PRO A 110 -2.13 -4.13 -2.39
N PHE A 111 -2.31 -3.64 -1.15
CA PHE A 111 -1.59 -2.47 -0.62
C PHE A 111 -0.08 -2.70 -0.50
N ALA A 112 0.39 -3.95 -0.43
CA ALA A 112 1.81 -4.30 -0.33
C ALA A 112 2.58 -4.05 -1.64
N TYR A 113 1.87 -3.99 -2.76
CA TYR A 113 2.45 -3.86 -4.10
C TYR A 113 2.28 -2.44 -4.67
N VAL A 114 1.78 -1.50 -3.88
CA VAL A 114 1.53 -0.13 -4.33
C VAL A 114 2.86 0.60 -4.55
N GLU A 115 2.98 1.19 -5.73
CA GLU A 115 4.07 2.07 -6.14
C GLU A 115 3.51 3.27 -6.92
N ASP A 116 4.38 4.21 -7.29
CA ASP A 116 4.02 5.35 -8.14
C ASP A 116 3.80 4.89 -9.60
N TYR A 117 3.07 5.68 -10.38
CA TYR A 117 2.80 5.42 -11.80
C TYR A 117 4.07 5.28 -12.64
N MET A 118 5.18 5.90 -12.22
CA MET A 118 6.48 5.75 -12.86
C MET A 118 7.19 4.42 -12.56
N GLY A 119 6.57 3.52 -11.79
CA GLY A 119 7.20 2.28 -11.32
C GLY A 119 8.28 2.56 -10.26
N THR A 120 7.97 3.44 -9.30
CA THR A 120 8.94 3.85 -8.26
C THR A 120 8.34 3.81 -6.86
N ASN A 121 9.15 3.41 -5.87
CA ASN A 121 8.80 3.43 -4.45
C ASN A 121 10.02 3.83 -3.61
N LEU A 122 10.03 5.07 -3.12
CA LEU A 122 11.11 5.64 -2.29
C LEU A 122 10.91 5.41 -0.78
N VAL A 123 9.89 4.64 -0.36
CA VAL A 123 9.41 4.63 1.04
C VAL A 123 9.56 3.27 1.72
N PHE A 124 9.01 2.21 1.12
CA PHE A 124 9.00 0.87 1.71
C PHE A 124 9.46 -0.23 0.74
N GLY A 125 9.93 0.15 -0.46
CA GLY A 125 10.51 -0.78 -1.42
C GLY A 125 11.77 -1.47 -0.89
N SER A 126 12.17 -2.55 -1.56
CA SER A 126 13.46 -3.20 -1.27
C SER A 126 14.62 -2.24 -1.50
N ALA A 127 15.78 -2.50 -0.89
CA ALA A 127 16.95 -1.62 -1.03
C ALA A 127 17.36 -1.41 -2.51
N ALA A 128 17.23 -2.44 -3.34
CA ALA A 128 17.45 -2.37 -4.78
C ALA A 128 16.42 -1.44 -5.45
N HIS A 129 15.14 -1.63 -5.17
CA HIS A 129 14.05 -0.85 -5.76
C HIS A 129 14.09 0.62 -5.35
N VAL A 130 14.44 0.94 -4.10
CA VAL A 130 14.62 2.33 -3.63
C VAL A 130 15.78 3.01 -4.37
N THR A 131 16.89 2.29 -4.59
CA THR A 131 18.06 2.82 -5.31
C THR A 131 17.73 3.09 -6.78
N GLU A 132 17.03 2.16 -7.43
CA GLU A 132 16.57 2.32 -8.81
C GLU A 132 15.56 3.48 -8.94
N SER A 133 14.59 3.54 -8.04
CA SER A 133 13.60 4.62 -7.96
C SER A 133 14.25 6.00 -7.83
N ALA A 134 15.24 6.13 -6.96
CA ALA A 134 15.97 7.38 -6.78
C ALA A 134 16.75 7.78 -8.04
N SER A 135 17.33 6.81 -8.75
CA SER A 135 18.03 7.04 -10.02
C SER A 135 17.10 7.50 -11.15
N VAL A 136 15.91 6.90 -11.25
CA VAL A 136 14.86 7.31 -12.21
C VAL A 136 14.47 8.77 -11.98
N TRP A 137 14.15 9.13 -10.73
CA TRP A 137 13.80 10.50 -10.37
C TRP A 137 14.97 11.48 -10.54
N ALA A 138 16.19 11.08 -10.17
CA ALA A 138 17.37 11.91 -10.36
C ALA A 138 17.60 12.25 -11.84
N SER A 139 17.46 11.25 -12.72
CA SER A 139 17.56 11.41 -14.17
C SER A 139 16.47 12.31 -14.74
N TYR A 140 15.23 12.16 -14.27
CA TYR A 140 14.12 13.03 -14.66
C TYR A 140 14.38 14.49 -14.27
N PHE A 141 14.73 14.75 -13.01
CA PHE A 141 14.97 16.11 -12.52
C PHE A 141 16.24 16.74 -13.09
N GLU A 142 17.29 15.95 -13.33
CA GLU A 142 18.48 16.40 -14.06
C GLU A 142 18.09 17.00 -15.42
N ARG A 143 17.34 16.26 -16.24
CA ARG A 143 16.87 16.74 -17.56
C ARG A 143 15.93 17.94 -17.42
N ARG A 144 15.00 17.90 -16.46
CA ARG A 144 14.03 18.98 -16.23
C ARG A 144 14.73 20.30 -15.90
N PHE A 145 15.69 20.27 -14.98
CA PHE A 145 16.39 21.48 -14.55
C PHE A 145 17.47 21.91 -15.54
N ALA A 146 18.12 20.98 -16.26
CA ALA A 146 19.01 21.31 -17.37
C ALA A 146 18.27 22.13 -18.45
N ASN A 147 17.10 21.66 -18.89
CA ASN A 147 16.30 22.35 -19.89
C ASN A 147 15.80 23.72 -19.41
N ARG A 148 15.36 23.84 -18.14
CA ARG A 148 14.98 25.15 -17.57
C ARG A 148 16.16 26.11 -17.51
N LEU A 149 17.35 25.65 -17.13
CA LEU A 149 18.56 26.46 -17.11
C LEU A 149 18.94 26.96 -18.51
N ARG A 150 18.74 26.15 -19.55
CA ARG A 150 18.86 26.60 -20.96
C ARG A 150 17.85 27.71 -21.24
N LEU A 151 16.56 27.47 -20.98
CA LEU A 151 15.47 28.41 -21.29
C LEU A 151 15.58 29.77 -20.56
N SER A 152 16.29 29.84 -19.44
CA SER A 152 16.58 31.11 -18.75
C SER A 152 17.60 31.98 -19.48
N ARG A 153 18.30 31.45 -20.49
CA ARG A 153 19.32 32.16 -21.28
C ARG A 153 18.75 32.70 -22.57
N ARG A 154 19.25 33.88 -22.99
CA ARG A 154 18.84 34.54 -24.24
C ARG A 154 19.05 33.66 -25.48
N THR A 155 20.19 32.98 -25.57
CA THR A 155 20.54 32.13 -26.73
C THR A 155 19.46 31.07 -26.97
N ALA A 156 19.22 30.23 -25.96
CA ALA A 156 18.22 29.17 -26.04
C ALA A 156 16.79 29.71 -26.17
N ALA A 157 16.43 30.78 -25.44
CA ALA A 157 15.10 31.38 -25.52
C ALA A 157 14.77 31.90 -26.95
N ASN A 158 15.77 32.36 -27.70
CA ASN A 158 15.59 32.80 -29.09
C ASN A 158 15.26 31.65 -30.06
N HIS A 159 15.47 30.39 -29.67
CA HIS A 159 15.13 29.22 -30.50
C HIS A 159 13.72 28.68 -30.21
N VAL A 160 13.04 29.14 -29.15
CA VAL A 160 11.72 28.63 -28.77
C VAL A 160 10.66 29.15 -29.74
N GLY A 161 9.87 28.23 -30.32
CA GLY A 161 8.74 28.58 -31.20
C GLY A 161 9.14 28.97 -32.63
N LEU A 162 10.36 28.62 -33.07
CA LEU A 162 10.82 28.85 -34.44
C LEU A 162 10.83 27.54 -35.24
N LEU A 163 10.46 27.62 -36.53
CA LEU A 163 10.52 26.48 -37.45
C LEU A 163 11.96 26.00 -37.71
N ASN A 164 12.95 26.89 -37.55
CA ASN A 164 14.36 26.60 -37.78
C ASN A 164 15.12 26.32 -36.47
N ALA A 165 14.42 25.95 -35.40
CA ALA A 165 15.04 25.66 -34.11
C ALA A 165 15.90 24.37 -34.20
N PRO A 166 17.10 24.35 -33.59
CA PRO A 166 17.92 23.15 -33.55
C PRO A 166 17.30 22.09 -32.61
N GLU A 167 17.07 20.87 -33.13
CA GLU A 167 16.36 19.81 -32.42
C GLU A 167 17.07 19.32 -31.14
N VAL A 168 18.40 19.21 -31.15
CA VAL A 168 19.21 18.75 -30.00
C VAL A 168 19.20 19.79 -28.86
N PHE A 169 18.96 21.06 -29.20
CA PHE A 169 18.78 22.17 -28.27
C PHE A 169 19.89 22.30 -27.21
N GLU A 170 21.15 22.23 -27.65
CA GLU A 170 22.34 22.48 -26.82
C GLU A 170 22.59 23.98 -26.65
N ASP A 171 23.28 24.34 -25.57
CA ASP A 171 23.61 25.72 -25.21
C ASP A 171 25.12 25.85 -24.95
N GLU A 172 25.67 27.06 -25.00
CA GLU A 172 27.12 27.26 -24.87
C GLU A 172 27.72 26.68 -23.56
N ALA A 173 26.96 26.66 -22.47
CA ALA A 173 27.42 26.12 -21.19
C ALA A 173 27.28 24.59 -21.05
N ASP A 174 26.79 23.89 -22.09
CA ASP A 174 26.82 22.42 -22.15
C ASP A 174 28.16 21.89 -22.69
N MET A 175 28.98 22.76 -23.29
CA MET A 175 30.28 22.40 -23.84
C MET A 175 31.39 22.60 -22.80
N PRO A 176 32.18 21.56 -22.47
CA PRO A 176 33.22 21.66 -21.44
C PRO A 176 34.37 22.61 -21.83
N GLU A 177 34.57 22.88 -23.12
CA GLU A 177 35.61 23.78 -23.64
C GLU A 177 35.24 25.27 -23.49
N THR A 178 33.97 25.59 -23.24
CA THR A 178 33.49 26.98 -23.14
C THR A 178 34.15 27.69 -21.96
N LYS A 179 34.74 28.85 -22.26
CA LYS A 179 35.34 29.74 -21.24
C LYS A 179 34.31 30.73 -20.72
N TRP A 180 34.52 31.26 -19.51
CA TRP A 180 33.64 32.30 -18.95
C TRP A 180 33.41 33.48 -19.89
N SER A 181 34.43 33.93 -20.61
CA SER A 181 34.31 35.02 -21.61
C SER A 181 33.40 34.71 -22.81
N GLN A 182 32.99 33.45 -23.00
CA GLN A 182 32.09 33.00 -24.07
C GLN A 182 30.66 32.77 -23.58
N ASP A 183 30.45 32.60 -22.27
CA ASP A 183 29.14 32.37 -21.66
C ASP A 183 28.28 33.65 -21.71
N THR A 184 27.07 33.55 -22.25
CA THR A 184 26.19 34.72 -22.48
C THR A 184 25.73 35.34 -21.16
N VAL A 185 25.38 34.52 -20.17
CA VAL A 185 24.93 35.01 -18.86
C VAL A 185 26.06 35.73 -18.15
N PHE A 186 27.26 35.14 -18.14
CA PHE A 186 28.42 35.78 -17.55
C PHE A 186 28.80 37.09 -18.24
N ARG A 187 28.63 37.19 -19.57
CA ARG A 187 28.81 38.46 -20.29
C ARG A 187 27.85 39.55 -19.82
N GLU A 188 26.58 39.21 -19.58
CA GLU A 188 25.61 40.14 -18.99
C GLU A 188 26.05 40.58 -17.59
N PHE A 189 26.48 39.64 -16.74
CA PHE A 189 27.02 39.95 -15.42
C PHE A 189 28.25 40.86 -15.46
N ALA A 190 29.21 40.56 -16.34
CA ALA A 190 30.41 41.37 -16.50
C ALA A 190 30.08 42.77 -17.00
N TYR A 191 29.16 42.90 -17.96
CA TYR A 191 28.70 44.21 -18.46
C TYR A 191 28.05 45.05 -17.36
N LEU A 192 27.15 44.46 -16.56
CA LEU A 192 26.50 45.15 -15.46
C LEU A 192 27.47 45.48 -14.31
N ALA A 193 28.43 44.60 -14.02
CA ALA A 193 29.49 44.87 -13.04
C ALA A 193 30.36 46.06 -13.46
N GLU A 194 30.76 46.16 -14.73
CA GLU A 194 31.51 47.30 -15.24
C GLU A 194 30.68 48.60 -15.18
N GLN A 195 29.41 48.52 -15.57
CA GLN A 195 28.54 49.70 -15.66
C GLN A 195 28.14 50.24 -14.28
N PHE A 196 27.79 49.37 -13.31
CA PHE A 196 27.20 49.77 -12.03
C PHE A 196 28.15 49.57 -10.84
N LEU A 197 28.82 48.42 -10.73
CA LEU A 197 29.78 48.14 -9.65
C LEU A 197 31.13 48.86 -9.87
N LYS A 198 31.43 49.23 -11.12
CA LYS A 198 32.69 49.83 -11.56
C LYS A 198 33.89 48.89 -11.43
N GLU A 199 33.67 47.60 -11.61
CA GLU A 199 34.72 46.57 -11.61
C GLU A 199 34.69 45.73 -12.90
N LYS A 200 35.88 45.41 -13.41
CA LYS A 200 36.04 44.47 -14.54
C LYS A 200 36.26 43.07 -14.00
N VAL A 201 35.40 42.14 -14.38
CA VAL A 201 35.42 40.75 -13.89
C VAL A 201 35.59 39.77 -15.03
N SER A 202 36.42 38.75 -14.84
CA SER A 202 36.81 37.78 -15.89
C SER A 202 36.26 36.36 -15.69
N ASN A 203 35.69 36.08 -14.52
CA ASN A 203 35.01 34.83 -14.20
C ASN A 203 33.90 35.06 -13.15
N MET A 204 33.04 34.06 -12.98
CA MET A 204 31.87 34.14 -12.10
C MET A 204 32.24 34.32 -10.61
N GLN A 205 33.37 33.75 -10.17
CA GLN A 205 33.86 33.92 -8.80
C GLN A 205 34.26 35.38 -8.51
N GLN A 206 34.97 36.03 -9.44
CA GLN A 206 35.33 37.45 -9.33
C GLN A 206 34.08 38.34 -9.33
N PHE A 207 33.07 38.02 -10.15
CA PHE A 207 31.81 38.73 -10.18
C PHE A 207 31.08 38.69 -8.82
N GLU A 208 30.87 37.50 -8.27
CA GLU A 208 30.15 37.38 -6.99
C GLU A 208 30.94 38.00 -5.83
N LEU A 209 32.28 37.93 -5.86
CA LEU A 209 33.13 38.61 -4.88
C LEU A 209 33.04 40.14 -4.98
N ALA A 210 33.03 40.68 -6.20
CA ALA A 210 32.83 42.11 -6.45
C ALA A 210 31.47 42.58 -5.94
N LEU A 211 30.42 41.80 -6.18
CA LEU A 211 29.07 42.10 -5.70
C LEU A 211 28.98 42.08 -4.17
N LYS A 212 29.65 41.12 -3.51
CA LYS A 212 29.71 41.06 -2.03
C LYS A 212 30.48 42.21 -1.38
N ARG A 213 31.35 42.90 -2.12
CA ARG A 213 32.15 44.06 -1.64
C ARG A 213 31.52 45.40 -2.00
N ALA A 214 30.41 45.39 -2.73
CA ALA A 214 29.82 46.60 -3.26
C ALA A 214 29.22 47.47 -2.13
N PRO A 215 29.46 48.79 -2.12
CA PRO A 215 28.73 49.70 -1.24
C PRO A 215 27.24 49.75 -1.64
N ALA A 216 26.37 50.11 -0.69
CA ALA A 216 24.91 50.07 -0.84
C ALA A 216 24.40 50.76 -2.12
N GLU A 217 24.92 51.96 -2.46
CA GLU A 217 24.52 52.69 -3.67
C GLU A 217 24.77 51.89 -4.95
N LYS A 218 25.95 51.29 -5.08
CA LYS A 218 26.32 50.50 -6.26
C LYS A 218 25.56 49.16 -6.30
N TYR A 219 25.35 48.57 -5.13
CA TYR A 219 24.57 47.34 -4.98
C TYR A 219 23.13 47.55 -5.46
N LEU A 220 22.46 48.60 -5.00
CA LEU A 220 21.10 48.95 -5.44
C LEU A 220 21.04 49.23 -6.94
N ALA A 221 21.97 50.06 -7.46
CA ALA A 221 22.01 50.37 -8.88
C ALA A 221 22.24 49.13 -9.77
N PHE A 222 23.03 48.16 -9.30
CA PHE A 222 23.18 46.87 -9.99
C PHE A 222 21.87 46.08 -10.00
N TYR A 223 21.22 45.90 -8.85
CA TYR A 223 19.97 45.14 -8.77
C TYR A 223 18.76 45.84 -9.39
N ASP A 224 18.81 47.16 -9.63
CA ASP A 224 17.82 47.88 -10.44
C ASP A 224 17.91 47.53 -11.92
N ALA A 225 19.13 47.34 -12.43
CA ALA A 225 19.37 46.97 -13.82
C ALA A 225 19.31 45.45 -14.07
N PHE A 226 19.51 44.65 -13.02
CA PHE A 226 19.57 43.20 -13.10
C PHE A 226 18.20 42.53 -12.95
N GLN A 227 17.86 41.64 -13.88
CA GLN A 227 16.50 41.07 -14.00
C GLN A 227 16.40 39.60 -13.58
N GLN A 228 17.52 38.89 -13.37
CA GLN A 228 17.51 37.43 -13.21
C GLN A 228 17.89 36.98 -11.78
N GLN A 229 16.96 37.04 -10.84
CA GLN A 229 17.19 36.50 -9.50
C GLN A 229 17.41 34.97 -9.52
N THR A 230 16.64 34.23 -10.32
CA THR A 230 16.69 32.76 -10.36
C THR A 230 16.75 32.23 -11.78
N GLN A 231 17.71 31.34 -12.05
CA GLN A 231 17.84 30.65 -13.33
C GLN A 231 17.10 29.31 -13.36
N THR A 232 17.02 28.62 -12.22
CA THR A 232 16.38 27.29 -12.11
C THR A 232 14.86 27.40 -11.97
N GLN A 233 14.38 28.57 -11.52
CA GLN A 233 13.00 28.85 -11.16
C GLN A 233 12.45 27.92 -10.06
N VAL A 234 13.35 27.30 -9.27
CA VAL A 234 12.98 26.63 -8.01
C VAL A 234 12.61 27.73 -6.99
N PRO A 235 11.49 27.60 -6.27
CA PRO A 235 11.09 28.58 -5.26
C PRO A 235 12.07 28.53 -4.07
N LEU A 236 12.85 29.59 -3.90
CA LEU A 236 13.83 29.73 -2.81
C LEU A 236 13.67 31.10 -2.16
N PRO A 237 13.96 31.24 -0.85
CA PRO A 237 14.10 32.56 -0.23
C PRO A 237 15.17 33.38 -0.95
N SER A 238 15.03 34.70 -0.90
CA SER A 238 15.95 35.63 -1.55
C SER A 238 16.23 36.83 -0.68
N PRO A 239 17.35 37.54 -0.92
CA PRO A 239 17.64 38.78 -0.20
C PRO A 239 16.48 39.78 -0.36
N SER A 240 16.19 40.56 0.69
CA SER A 240 15.06 41.50 0.71
C SER A 240 15.13 42.60 -0.35
N VAL A 241 16.28 42.76 -1.04
CA VAL A 241 16.43 43.62 -2.22
C VAL A 241 15.41 43.34 -3.32
N TRP A 242 14.90 42.09 -3.41
CA TRP A 242 13.89 41.67 -4.39
C TRP A 242 12.45 41.81 -3.91
N HIS A 243 12.23 42.27 -2.68
CA HIS A 243 10.91 42.37 -2.05
C HIS A 243 10.52 43.81 -1.78
N TYR A 244 11.44 44.56 -1.17
CA TYR A 244 11.19 45.94 -0.86
C TYR A 244 11.32 46.82 -2.09
N GLU A 245 10.36 47.73 -2.25
CA GLU A 245 10.39 48.74 -3.29
C GLU A 245 10.82 50.10 -2.70
N ALA A 246 11.43 50.94 -3.54
CA ALA A 246 11.77 52.33 -3.23
C ALA A 246 12.53 52.53 -1.89
N GLU A 247 12.02 53.40 -1.01
CA GLU A 247 12.71 53.85 0.21
C GLU A 247 13.03 52.70 1.18
N GLN A 248 12.10 51.75 1.35
CA GLN A 248 12.30 50.60 2.23
C GLN A 248 13.50 49.75 1.75
N ARG A 249 13.65 49.60 0.43
CA ARG A 249 14.77 48.88 -0.18
C ARG A 249 16.10 49.57 0.08
N GLN A 250 16.11 50.90 -0.02
CA GLN A 250 17.29 51.71 0.22
C GLN A 250 17.73 51.62 1.70
N GLN A 251 16.81 51.83 2.63
CA GLN A 251 17.08 51.76 4.07
C GLN A 251 17.57 50.37 4.50
N TRP A 252 16.95 49.31 3.98
CA TRP A 252 17.41 47.94 4.22
C TRP A 252 18.84 47.74 3.72
N ALA A 253 19.18 48.18 2.50
CA ALA A 253 20.52 48.00 1.94
C ALA A 253 21.57 48.82 2.72
N GLU A 254 21.24 50.05 3.11
CA GLU A 254 22.10 50.90 3.95
C GLU A 254 22.37 50.29 5.34
N LYS A 255 21.43 49.49 5.87
CA LYS A 255 21.60 48.73 7.13
C LYS A 255 22.34 47.40 6.92
N PHE A 256 21.93 46.60 5.95
CA PHE A 256 22.41 45.24 5.72
C PHE A 256 23.85 45.20 5.20
N ILE A 257 24.21 46.03 4.23
CA ILE A 257 25.53 45.97 3.58
C ILE A 257 26.69 46.22 4.56
N PRO A 258 26.64 47.23 5.45
CA PRO A 258 27.68 47.39 6.48
C PRO A 258 27.79 46.19 7.44
N ILE A 259 26.65 45.56 7.79
CA ILE A 259 26.63 44.38 8.67
C ILE A 259 27.22 43.17 7.95
N SER A 260 26.88 42.96 6.69
CA SER A 260 27.41 41.86 5.88
C SER A 260 28.91 42.01 5.60
N HIS A 261 29.42 43.23 5.42
CA HIS A 261 30.86 43.49 5.34
C HIS A 261 31.59 43.11 6.64
N LYS A 262 31.05 43.49 7.81
CA LYS A 262 31.62 43.06 9.11
C LYS A 262 31.60 41.55 9.27
N ALA A 263 30.51 40.89 8.88
CA ALA A 263 30.44 39.43 8.88
C ALA A 263 31.48 38.82 7.95
N HIS A 264 31.67 39.37 6.75
CA HIS A 264 32.70 38.91 5.82
C HIS A 264 34.12 39.05 6.40
N GLU A 265 34.42 40.17 7.07
CA GLU A 265 35.68 40.36 7.79
C GLU A 265 35.85 39.34 8.93
N PHE A 266 34.78 39.05 9.68
CA PHE A 266 34.79 38.01 10.72
C PHE A 266 35.13 36.63 10.14
N PHE A 267 34.46 36.22 9.06
CA PHE A 267 34.73 34.94 8.39
C PHE A 267 36.15 34.85 7.84
N THR A 268 36.64 35.92 7.20
CA THR A 268 37.94 35.93 6.52
C THR A 268 39.11 36.07 7.47
N ASN A 269 38.99 36.84 8.55
CA ASN A 269 40.11 37.20 9.43
C ASN A 269 40.11 36.48 10.78
N VAL A 270 38.94 36.16 11.34
CA VAL A 270 38.82 35.54 12.67
C VAL A 270 38.54 34.04 12.51
N LEU A 271 37.40 33.70 11.92
CA LEU A 271 36.90 32.33 11.86
C LEU A 271 37.77 31.43 10.96
N SER A 272 38.37 31.98 9.91
CA SER A 272 39.29 31.24 9.04
C SER A 272 40.56 30.77 9.76
N VAL A 273 41.03 31.51 10.78
CA VAL A 273 42.21 31.13 11.53
C VAL A 273 41.89 29.97 12.47
N ASP A 274 40.76 30.05 13.17
CA ASP A 274 40.32 28.97 14.06
C ASP A 274 39.97 27.71 13.28
N MET A 275 39.39 27.84 12.08
CA MET A 275 39.13 26.70 11.21
C MET A 275 40.43 26.08 10.67
N LYS A 276 41.48 26.87 10.41
CA LYS A 276 42.81 26.34 10.05
C LYS A 276 43.47 25.59 11.23
N LEU A 277 43.30 26.08 12.46
CA LEU A 277 43.83 25.42 13.66
C LEU A 277 43.16 24.06 13.94
N LEU A 278 41.91 23.88 13.51
CA LEU A 278 41.11 22.69 13.73
C LEU A 278 40.89 21.85 12.44
N GLN A 279 41.75 22.02 11.43
CA GLN A 279 41.61 21.45 10.08
C GLN A 279 41.34 19.94 10.04
N ASP A 280 41.95 19.17 10.95
CA ASP A 280 41.81 17.70 11.00
C ASP A 280 40.40 17.23 11.42
N ASN A 281 39.60 18.10 12.03
CA ASN A 281 38.21 17.80 12.39
C ASN A 281 37.35 19.08 12.43
N PRO A 282 36.81 19.51 11.28
CA PRO A 282 36.01 20.74 11.16
C PRO A 282 34.80 20.80 12.08
N GLY A 283 34.23 19.65 12.46
CA GLY A 283 33.10 19.56 13.39
C GLY A 283 33.44 20.01 14.81
N LYS A 284 34.71 19.90 15.22
CA LYS A 284 35.14 20.27 16.58
C LYS A 284 34.98 21.77 16.88
N LEU A 285 35.03 22.64 15.87
CA LEU A 285 34.87 24.08 16.08
C LEU A 285 33.46 24.42 16.60
N LEU A 286 32.42 23.82 16.00
CA LEU A 286 31.04 24.04 16.41
C LEU A 286 30.71 23.28 17.71
N GLU A 287 31.35 22.12 17.97
CA GLU A 287 31.23 21.42 19.25
C GLU A 287 31.72 22.24 20.44
N LYS A 288 32.72 23.11 20.25
CA LYS A 288 33.20 24.03 21.30
C LYS A 288 32.17 25.08 21.71
N LEU A 289 31.19 25.40 20.84
CA LEU A 289 30.07 26.29 21.17
C LEU A 289 29.00 25.59 22.01
N LYS A 290 28.91 24.25 21.94
CA LYS A 290 27.88 23.46 22.63
C LYS A 290 27.73 23.77 24.12
N PRO A 291 28.78 23.76 24.96
CA PRO A 291 28.61 24.00 26.41
C PRO A 291 27.98 25.36 26.69
N VAL A 292 28.43 26.42 25.99
CA VAL A 292 27.88 27.78 26.14
C VAL A 292 26.40 27.80 25.76
N LEU A 293 26.04 27.25 24.59
CA LEU A 293 24.66 27.22 24.12
C LEU A 293 23.73 26.36 24.99
N VAL A 294 24.25 25.29 25.60
CA VAL A 294 23.49 24.46 26.55
C VAL A 294 23.21 25.22 27.85
N ASP A 295 24.19 25.95 28.38
CA ASP A 295 23.99 26.73 29.60
C ASP A 295 23.06 27.93 29.36
N VAL A 296 23.17 28.62 28.21
CA VAL A 296 22.19 29.63 27.77
C VAL A 296 20.80 29.00 27.64
N GLY A 297 20.70 27.82 27.01
CA GLY A 297 19.46 27.07 26.87
C GLY A 297 18.82 26.73 28.23
N ARG A 298 19.63 26.37 29.24
CA ARG A 298 19.14 26.11 30.60
C ARG A 298 18.47 27.33 31.22
N ILE A 299 19.01 28.53 31.00
CA ILE A 299 18.43 29.78 31.49
C ILE A 299 17.10 30.07 30.77
N LEU A 300 17.06 29.91 29.44
CA LEU A 300 15.82 30.09 28.66
C LEU A 300 14.72 29.12 29.08
N ILE A 301 15.06 27.86 29.40
CA ILE A 301 14.12 26.87 29.91
C ILE A 301 13.56 27.30 31.27
N LYS A 302 14.41 27.74 32.20
CA LYS A 302 13.96 28.27 33.51
C LYS A 302 13.03 29.47 33.36
N ARG A 303 13.34 30.40 32.45
CA ARG A 303 12.49 31.56 32.13
C ARG A 303 11.11 31.12 31.64
N HIS A 304 11.05 30.12 30.75
CA HIS A 304 9.79 29.56 30.26
C HIS A 304 9.00 28.84 31.37
N GLU A 305 9.66 28.05 32.21
CA GLU A 305 9.04 27.37 33.36
C GLU A 305 8.45 28.37 34.38
N ARG A 306 9.15 29.47 34.65
CA ARG A 306 8.64 30.57 35.49
C ARG A 306 7.40 31.20 34.88
N TRP A 307 7.43 31.52 33.58
CA TRP A 307 6.27 32.09 32.88
C TRP A 307 5.06 31.15 32.92
N LEU A 308 5.27 29.84 32.78
CA LEU A 308 4.21 28.83 32.94
C LEU A 308 3.67 28.77 34.37
N SER A 309 4.47 29.12 35.38
CA SER A 309 4.10 29.15 36.80
C SER A 309 3.53 27.80 37.29
N GLY A 310 4.16 26.70 36.86
CA GLY A 310 3.75 25.33 37.21
C GLY A 310 2.61 24.74 36.36
N ARG A 311 2.02 25.51 35.44
CA ARG A 311 1.03 25.01 34.47
C ARG A 311 1.74 24.27 33.32
N VAL A 312 1.04 23.34 32.68
CA VAL A 312 1.55 22.63 31.49
C VAL A 312 1.05 23.33 30.23
N TRP A 313 1.90 23.44 29.19
CA TRP A 313 1.53 24.10 27.92
C TRP A 313 0.18 23.63 27.35
N GLY A 314 -0.06 22.31 27.34
CA GLY A 314 -1.30 21.72 26.83
C GLY A 314 -2.57 22.08 27.61
N SER A 315 -2.44 22.66 28.82
CA SER A 315 -3.56 23.13 29.64
C SER A 315 -3.87 24.63 29.48
N LEU A 316 -3.02 25.37 28.75
CA LEU A 316 -3.24 26.79 28.48
C LEU A 316 -4.37 26.97 27.46
N THR A 317 -5.06 28.10 27.56
CA THR A 317 -6.03 28.50 26.54
C THR A 317 -5.33 28.88 25.23
N GLU A 318 -6.03 28.74 24.11
CA GLU A 318 -5.48 29.09 22.80
C GLU A 318 -5.03 30.56 22.72
N GLN A 319 -5.72 31.48 23.41
CA GLN A 319 -5.36 32.89 23.50
C GLN A 319 -4.05 33.12 24.27
N GLU A 320 -3.82 32.42 25.39
CA GLU A 320 -2.56 32.49 26.13
C GLU A 320 -1.38 31.96 25.30
N LYS A 321 -1.60 30.87 24.55
CA LYS A 321 -0.59 30.31 23.63
C LYS A 321 -0.25 31.30 22.51
N ASP A 322 -1.28 31.92 21.90
CA ASP A 322 -1.10 32.92 20.84
C ASP A 322 -0.35 34.16 21.35
N ALA A 323 -0.68 34.63 22.56
CA ALA A 323 0.01 35.75 23.20
C ALA A 323 1.50 35.44 23.44
N TYR A 324 1.81 34.26 24.00
CA TYR A 324 3.20 33.84 24.21
C TYR A 324 3.98 33.73 22.89
N CYS A 325 3.40 33.08 21.88
CA CYS A 325 4.04 32.93 20.58
C CYS A 325 4.22 34.29 19.88
N THR A 326 3.28 35.22 20.05
CA THR A 326 3.40 36.60 19.58
C THR A 326 4.59 37.29 20.22
N LYS A 327 4.71 37.19 21.55
CA LYS A 327 5.86 37.72 22.31
C LYS A 327 7.19 37.14 21.83
N GLU A 328 7.26 35.81 21.62
CA GLU A 328 8.47 35.14 21.12
C GLU A 328 8.86 35.61 19.71
N VAL A 329 7.90 35.75 18.80
CA VAL A 329 8.14 36.21 17.43
C VAL A 329 8.52 37.70 17.39
N GLN A 330 7.95 38.52 18.25
CA GLN A 330 8.38 39.91 18.42
C GLN A 330 9.81 40.00 18.96
N ARG A 331 10.19 39.14 19.92
CA ARG A 331 11.58 39.01 20.39
C ARG A 331 12.52 38.67 19.24
N LEU A 332 12.16 37.70 18.40
CA LEU A 332 12.93 37.32 17.21
C LEU A 332 13.10 38.50 16.23
N LYS A 333 12.02 39.23 15.94
CA LYS A 333 12.10 40.43 15.10
C LYS A 333 13.12 41.43 15.63
N ARG A 334 13.09 41.72 16.94
CA ARG A 334 14.03 42.65 17.58
C ARG A 334 15.47 42.11 17.59
N GLN A 335 15.66 40.82 17.82
CA GLN A 335 16.98 40.18 17.70
C GLN A 335 17.61 40.41 16.32
N VAL A 336 16.82 40.28 15.24
CA VAL A 336 17.28 40.53 13.88
C VAL A 336 17.53 42.02 13.65
N ASP A 337 16.59 42.88 14.06
CA ASP A 337 16.65 44.31 13.79
C ASP A 337 17.74 45.05 14.56
N GLU A 338 17.79 44.86 15.88
CA GLU A 338 18.65 45.60 16.81
C GLU A 338 20.03 44.94 16.91
N GLY A 339 20.08 43.61 16.83
CA GLY A 339 21.33 42.85 16.97
C GLY A 339 21.69 42.49 18.39
N ASP A 340 20.74 42.59 19.30
CA ASP A 340 20.84 42.12 20.67
C ASP A 340 20.32 40.69 20.74
N PHE A 341 21.08 39.77 21.36
CA PHE A 341 20.68 38.36 21.47
C PHE A 341 19.45 38.17 22.38
N ASP A 342 19.31 38.97 23.43
CA ASP A 342 18.18 38.90 24.36
C ASP A 342 17.59 40.30 24.63
N PRO A 343 16.81 40.87 23.68
CA PRO A 343 16.27 42.22 23.83
C PRO A 343 15.12 42.26 24.85
N MET A 344 15.09 43.30 25.69
CA MET A 344 14.04 43.55 26.69
C MET A 344 12.74 43.99 26.02
N LEU A 345 11.61 43.32 26.24
CA LEU A 345 10.30 43.67 25.65
C LEU A 345 9.48 44.60 26.55
N GLU A 346 8.53 45.35 25.97
CA GLU A 346 7.62 46.24 26.71
C GLU A 346 6.75 45.48 27.73
N GLU A 347 6.43 44.21 27.45
CA GLU A 347 5.65 43.34 28.35
C GLU A 347 6.47 42.77 29.53
N ASP A 348 7.80 42.94 29.53
CA ASP A 348 8.69 42.52 30.64
C ASP A 348 8.85 43.64 31.70
N LEU A 349 8.10 44.75 31.60
CA LEU A 349 8.20 45.94 32.44
C LEU A 349 7.51 45.83 33.81
N ASP A 350 6.87 44.69 34.15
CA ASP A 350 6.36 44.45 35.51
C ASP A 350 7.54 44.37 36.50
N GLU A 351 7.55 45.21 37.55
CA GLU A 351 8.73 45.42 38.43
C GLU A 351 9.36 44.13 38.98
N ALA A 352 8.55 43.12 39.34
CA ALA A 352 9.04 41.84 39.86
C ALA A 352 9.60 40.92 38.75
N GLN A 353 9.00 40.90 37.56
CA GLN A 353 9.49 40.11 36.43
C GLN A 353 10.72 40.75 35.80
N SER A 354 10.79 42.09 35.78
CA SER A 354 11.90 42.87 35.25
C SER A 354 13.21 42.59 35.99
N ALA A 355 13.20 42.47 37.33
CA ALA A 355 14.40 42.19 38.11
C ALA A 355 14.96 40.78 37.88
N GLU A 356 14.10 39.75 37.87
CA GLU A 356 14.54 38.37 37.59
C GLU A 356 14.96 38.18 36.13
N TRP A 357 14.24 38.80 35.19
CA TRP A 357 14.60 38.80 33.79
C TRP A 357 15.96 39.46 33.57
N GLN A 358 16.25 40.58 34.25
CA GLN A 358 17.55 41.27 34.14
C GLN A 358 18.69 40.38 34.64
N LEU A 359 18.51 39.65 35.74
CA LEU A 359 19.52 38.70 36.23
C LEU A 359 19.80 37.60 35.20
N GLU A 360 18.76 37.04 34.58
CA GLU A 360 18.91 36.04 33.53
C GLU A 360 19.55 36.63 32.26
N HIS A 361 19.17 37.85 31.88
CA HIS A 361 19.74 38.57 30.75
C HIS A 361 21.24 38.81 30.95
N ASP A 362 21.64 39.34 32.11
CA ASP A 362 23.04 39.59 32.45
C ASP A 362 23.85 38.28 32.46
N GLU A 363 23.25 37.18 32.93
CA GLU A 363 23.88 35.85 32.90
C GLU A 363 24.04 35.33 31.46
N ILE A 364 23.01 35.47 30.60
CA ILE A 364 23.07 35.10 29.19
C ILE A 364 24.12 35.94 28.46
N VAL A 365 24.14 37.26 28.63
CA VAL A 365 25.10 38.16 28.00
C VAL A 365 26.52 37.83 28.46
N LYS A 366 26.71 37.53 29.74
CA LYS A 366 28.00 37.07 30.28
C LYS A 366 28.45 35.76 29.66
N LEU A 367 27.56 34.76 29.53
CA LEU A 367 27.88 33.49 28.87
C LEU A 367 28.23 33.70 27.39
N MET A 368 27.40 34.47 26.67
CA MET A 368 27.57 34.73 25.24
C MET A 368 28.82 35.55 24.92
N GLY A 369 29.19 36.51 25.77
CA GLY A 369 30.37 37.38 25.61
C GLY A 369 31.67 36.81 26.20
N SER A 370 31.61 35.71 26.96
CA SER A 370 32.80 35.07 27.52
C SER A 370 33.66 34.42 26.41
N PRO A 371 35.00 34.48 26.54
CA PRO A 371 35.89 33.84 25.57
C PRO A 371 35.74 32.32 25.66
N ILE A 372 35.70 31.64 24.51
CA ILE A 372 35.60 30.18 24.44
C ILE A 372 37.00 29.58 24.35
N ASP A 373 37.29 28.60 25.19
CA ASP A 373 38.60 27.94 25.24
C ASP A 373 39.02 27.37 23.88
N GLY A 374 40.10 27.94 23.34
CA GLY A 374 40.71 27.52 22.08
C GLY A 374 40.13 28.19 20.83
N LEU A 375 39.20 29.14 20.97
CA LEU A 375 38.66 29.94 19.86
C LEU A 375 38.95 31.44 20.08
N ARG A 376 39.04 32.21 19.00
CA ARG A 376 39.33 33.66 19.04
C ARG A 376 38.09 34.53 19.07
N PHE A 377 36.91 33.93 18.93
CA PHE A 377 35.61 34.60 18.93
C PHE A 377 34.75 34.13 20.10
N SER A 378 33.83 34.99 20.53
CA SER A 378 32.79 34.66 21.52
C SER A 378 31.55 34.04 20.85
N ALA A 379 30.69 33.38 21.63
CA ALA A 379 29.42 32.87 21.09
C ALA A 379 28.51 34.01 20.56
N MET A 380 28.62 35.21 21.14
CA MET A 380 27.94 36.42 20.66
C MET A 380 28.43 36.81 19.26
N ASP A 381 29.75 36.91 19.05
CA ASP A 381 30.34 37.24 17.75
C ASP A 381 29.89 36.23 16.68
N PHE A 382 29.89 34.96 17.06
CA PHE A 382 29.44 33.88 16.18
C PHE A 382 27.97 34.06 15.78
N TRP A 383 27.05 34.23 16.74
CA TRP A 383 25.63 34.42 16.44
C TRP A 383 25.38 35.66 15.59
N LEU A 384 26.03 36.78 15.91
CA LEU A 384 25.88 38.06 15.23
C LEU A 384 26.28 38.00 13.76
N HIS A 385 27.42 37.37 13.47
CA HIS A 385 28.00 37.34 12.12
C HIS A 385 27.56 36.13 11.28
N THR A 386 26.97 35.10 11.87
CA THR A 386 26.49 33.92 11.13
C THR A 386 24.97 33.89 11.00
N ILE A 387 24.25 33.75 12.12
CA ILE A 387 22.79 33.53 12.15
C ILE A 387 22.07 34.84 11.88
N ARG A 388 22.34 35.88 12.68
CA ARG A 388 21.61 37.15 12.58
C ARG A 388 21.87 37.85 11.23
N CYS A 389 23.11 37.84 10.76
CA CYS A 389 23.45 38.41 9.45
C CYS A 389 22.64 37.76 8.32
N GLU A 390 22.44 36.45 8.37
CA GLU A 390 21.68 35.71 7.36
C GLU A 390 20.17 35.97 7.48
N GLU A 391 19.63 36.08 8.69
CA GLU A 391 18.23 36.46 8.91
C GLU A 391 17.93 37.90 8.48
N LEU A 392 18.91 38.81 8.62
CA LEU A 392 18.81 40.19 8.15
C LEU A 392 18.89 40.30 6.62
N GLU A 393 19.60 39.38 5.95
CA GLU A 393 19.56 39.26 4.48
C GLU A 393 18.11 39.06 4.01
N THR A 394 17.31 38.33 4.80
CA THR A 394 15.89 38.04 4.57
C THR A 394 14.93 38.80 5.51
N GLU A 395 15.28 40.03 5.91
CA GLU A 395 14.52 40.84 6.89
C GLU A 395 12.99 40.95 6.62
N HIS A 396 12.56 40.91 5.36
CA HIS A 396 11.14 40.97 4.99
C HIS A 396 10.27 39.90 5.66
N ILE A 397 10.85 38.75 6.01
CA ILE A 397 10.19 37.65 6.72
C ILE A 397 9.80 38.05 8.15
N HIS A 398 10.60 38.89 8.80
CA HIS A 398 10.38 39.34 10.18
C HIS A 398 9.56 40.65 10.23
N SER A 399 9.72 41.51 9.22
CA SER A 399 9.08 42.82 9.13
C SER A 399 7.63 42.79 8.66
N ASP A 400 7.21 41.83 7.85
CA ASP A 400 5.82 41.70 7.41
C ASP A 400 4.93 41.12 8.53
N ALA A 401 3.82 41.82 8.85
CA ALA A 401 2.85 41.37 9.84
C ALA A 401 2.20 40.03 9.48
N ARG A 402 1.97 39.79 8.18
CA ARG A 402 1.38 38.55 7.67
C ARG A 402 2.28 37.36 7.95
N VAL A 403 3.58 37.52 7.68
CA VAL A 403 4.58 36.46 7.87
C VAL A 403 4.83 36.21 9.36
N ARG A 404 4.76 37.26 10.20
CA ARG A 404 4.77 37.08 11.66
C ARG A 404 3.59 36.24 12.16
N ALA A 405 2.39 36.45 11.62
CA ALA A 405 1.23 35.60 11.98
C ALA A 405 1.47 34.12 11.63
N LEU A 406 2.14 33.85 10.49
CA LEU A 406 2.55 32.49 10.13
C LEU A 406 3.62 31.91 11.06
N HIS A 407 4.60 32.72 11.46
CA HIS A 407 5.58 32.33 12.47
C HIS A 407 4.91 31.97 13.79
N ILE A 408 3.94 32.78 14.24
CA ILE A 408 3.17 32.53 15.47
C ILE A 408 2.45 31.18 15.38
N ALA A 409 1.76 30.91 14.28
CA ALA A 409 1.07 29.63 14.06
C ALA A 409 2.05 28.44 14.05
N ALA A 410 3.21 28.58 13.41
CA ALA A 410 4.24 27.54 13.40
C ALA A 410 4.83 27.28 14.80
N ARG A 411 5.10 28.34 15.59
CA ARG A 411 5.61 28.22 16.96
C ARG A 411 4.62 27.53 17.89
N LYS A 412 3.35 27.92 17.79
CA LYS A 412 2.26 27.30 18.53
C LYS A 412 2.17 25.80 18.26
N ARG A 413 2.15 25.42 16.98
CA ARG A 413 2.10 24.01 16.58
C ARG A 413 3.33 23.21 17.02
N LEU A 414 4.51 23.82 16.98
CA LEU A 414 5.75 23.21 17.49
C LEU A 414 5.61 22.89 18.99
N LEU A 415 5.16 23.85 19.80
CA LEU A 415 5.02 23.68 21.25
C LEU A 415 3.84 22.77 21.65
N ASP A 416 2.81 22.65 20.80
CA ASP A 416 1.73 21.67 21.00
C ASP A 416 2.22 20.22 20.86
N THR A 417 3.31 19.98 20.12
CA THR A 417 3.85 18.63 19.86
C THR A 417 5.15 18.33 20.59
N THR A 418 5.95 19.34 20.92
CA THR A 418 7.32 19.19 21.43
C THR A 418 7.50 20.04 22.69
N GLN A 419 8.08 19.46 23.75
CA GLN A 419 8.35 20.21 24.98
C GLN A 419 9.40 21.31 24.72
N TYR A 420 9.24 22.47 25.38
CA TYR A 420 10.14 23.61 25.19
C TYR A 420 11.63 23.27 25.40
N LYS A 421 11.94 22.40 26.37
CA LYS A 421 13.31 21.92 26.60
C LYS A 421 13.90 21.22 25.37
N ASP A 422 13.11 20.38 24.70
CA ASP A 422 13.54 19.60 23.54
C ASP A 422 13.63 20.49 22.30
N VAL A 423 12.80 21.55 22.23
CA VAL A 423 12.91 22.61 21.24
C VAL A 423 14.25 23.35 21.37
N VAL A 424 14.59 23.82 22.57
CA VAL A 424 15.85 24.52 22.84
C VAL A 424 17.04 23.63 22.52
N MET A 425 17.04 22.38 22.99
CA MET A 425 18.12 21.43 22.70
C MET A 425 18.21 21.09 21.20
N GLY A 426 17.07 20.96 20.52
CA GLY A 426 17.02 20.80 19.07
C GLY A 426 17.64 21.99 18.31
N MET A 427 17.41 23.21 18.77
CA MET A 427 18.06 24.41 18.20
C MET A 427 19.56 24.43 18.49
N VAL A 428 20.02 24.03 19.68
CA VAL A 428 21.45 23.88 19.98
C VAL A 428 22.10 22.84 19.05
N GLU A 429 21.48 21.69 18.86
CA GLU A 429 21.98 20.65 17.95
C GLU A 429 22.02 21.11 16.49
N SER A 430 21.06 21.95 16.07
CA SER A 430 21.02 22.51 14.71
C SER A 430 22.26 23.36 14.39
N VAL A 431 22.81 24.06 15.39
CA VAL A 431 24.04 24.85 15.26
C VAL A 431 25.27 23.96 15.37
N VAL A 432 25.35 23.13 16.41
CA VAL A 432 26.55 22.36 16.74
C VAL A 432 26.88 21.30 15.69
N ARG A 433 25.88 20.68 15.07
CA ARG A 433 26.06 19.73 13.95
C ARG A 433 26.11 20.41 12.57
N GLY A 434 26.02 21.74 12.53
CA GLY A 434 26.03 22.51 11.29
C GLY A 434 27.35 22.40 10.52
N THR A 435 27.42 23.10 9.39
CA THR A 435 28.63 23.18 8.56
C THR A 435 28.93 24.63 8.23
N LEU A 436 30.20 25.02 8.32
CA LEU A 436 30.62 26.38 8.00
C LEU A 436 31.13 26.43 6.55
N ASP A 437 30.44 27.20 5.71
CA ASP A 437 30.93 27.50 4.36
C ASP A 437 31.72 28.81 4.41
N MET A 438 33.05 28.66 4.50
CA MET A 438 33.99 29.78 4.62
C MET A 438 33.95 30.73 3.41
N SER A 439 33.66 30.18 2.22
CA SER A 439 33.70 30.91 0.95
C SER A 439 32.41 31.73 0.77
N ALA A 440 31.26 31.13 1.12
CA ALA A 440 29.98 31.83 1.12
C ALA A 440 29.80 32.79 2.32
N GLY A 441 30.50 32.54 3.42
CA GLY A 441 30.41 33.33 4.66
C GLY A 441 29.13 33.02 5.45
N VAL A 442 28.74 31.74 5.52
CA VAL A 442 27.49 31.33 6.16
C VAL A 442 27.66 30.07 7.02
N LEU A 443 26.90 30.01 8.11
CA LEU A 443 26.61 28.77 8.83
C LEU A 443 25.45 28.09 8.11
N ARG A 444 25.66 26.86 7.65
CA ARG A 444 24.59 25.96 7.21
C ARG A 444 24.14 25.12 8.42
N PRO A 445 22.92 25.30 8.94
CA PRO A 445 22.44 24.51 10.07
C PRO A 445 22.26 23.03 9.72
N HIS A 446 22.21 22.18 10.76
CA HIS A 446 21.66 20.84 10.64
C HIS A 446 20.12 20.92 10.67
N PHE A 447 19.49 20.54 9.55
CA PHE A 447 18.05 20.65 9.34
C PHE A 447 17.26 19.54 10.06
N ASN A 448 17.22 19.61 11.39
CA ASN A 448 16.34 18.76 12.20
C ASN A 448 14.89 19.29 12.21
N ASP A 449 13.94 18.47 12.65
CA ASP A 449 12.51 18.77 12.57
C ASP A 449 12.13 20.07 13.32
N VAL A 450 12.50 20.16 14.62
CA VAL A 450 13.31 21.28 15.15
C VAL A 450 13.32 22.60 14.38
N TRP A 451 14.49 22.81 13.79
CA TRP A 451 14.88 23.94 12.98
C TRP A 451 13.93 24.16 11.80
N CYS A 452 13.45 23.09 11.16
CA CYS A 452 12.51 23.21 10.04
C CYS A 452 11.17 23.84 10.47
N GLN A 453 10.64 23.50 11.65
CA GLN A 453 9.42 24.10 12.19
C GLN A 453 9.65 25.56 12.57
N MET A 454 10.79 25.86 13.19
CA MET A 454 11.18 27.21 13.58
C MET A 454 11.34 28.17 12.38
N ASN A 455 11.79 27.64 11.24
CA ASN A 455 12.03 28.37 9.99
C ASN A 455 10.97 28.10 8.92
N TYR A 456 9.83 27.53 9.30
CA TYR A 456 8.78 27.14 8.35
C TYR A 456 8.29 28.32 7.51
N ALA A 457 8.09 29.50 8.10
CA ALA A 457 7.64 30.68 7.37
C ALA A 457 8.65 31.13 6.29
N LYS A 458 9.95 30.92 6.50
CA LYS A 458 11.00 31.27 5.52
C LYS A 458 10.99 30.32 4.32
N PHE A 459 10.92 29.01 4.56
CA PHE A 459 11.16 28.01 3.52
C PHE A 459 9.91 27.25 3.05
N GLY A 460 8.78 27.37 3.75
CA GLY A 460 7.56 26.60 3.52
C GLY A 460 6.29 27.42 3.33
N SER A 461 6.40 28.75 3.23
CA SER A 461 5.26 29.66 3.07
C SER A 461 5.43 30.63 1.91
N SER A 462 4.38 31.38 1.58
CA SER A 462 4.32 32.33 0.47
C SER A 462 5.12 33.64 0.68
N THR A 463 6.34 33.53 1.19
CA THR A 463 7.33 34.62 1.31
C THR A 463 8.19 34.75 0.06
N ILE A 464 7.94 33.94 -0.98
CA ILE A 464 8.84 33.79 -2.11
C ILE A 464 8.46 34.72 -3.26
N THR A 465 9.44 35.46 -3.77
CA THR A 465 9.38 36.21 -5.03
C THR A 465 10.32 35.61 -6.06
N GLN A 466 10.00 35.80 -7.34
CA GLN A 466 10.81 35.38 -8.46
C GLN A 466 10.88 36.49 -9.50
N HIS A 467 12.08 37.01 -9.69
CA HIS A 467 12.42 37.94 -10.77
C HIS A 467 13.16 37.19 -11.87
N THR A 468 12.61 37.27 -13.07
CA THR A 468 13.18 36.73 -14.30
C THR A 468 13.14 37.82 -15.38
N THR A 469 13.83 37.58 -16.49
CA THR A 469 13.73 38.43 -17.68
C THR A 469 12.29 38.70 -18.13
N THR A 470 11.38 37.75 -17.93
CA THR A 470 10.00 37.82 -18.41
C THR A 470 9.07 38.54 -17.43
N ALA A 471 9.23 38.28 -16.13
CA ALA A 471 8.32 38.78 -15.11
C ALA A 471 8.98 38.84 -13.73
N SER A 472 8.53 39.82 -12.95
CA SER A 472 8.69 39.92 -11.49
C SER A 472 7.38 39.48 -10.85
N ARG A 473 7.39 38.38 -10.10
CA ARG A 473 6.16 37.78 -9.53
C ARG A 473 6.34 37.35 -8.09
N GLN A 474 5.24 37.33 -7.33
CA GLN A 474 5.15 36.76 -5.99
C GLN A 474 4.39 35.43 -6.03
N LEU A 475 4.90 34.42 -5.33
CA LEU A 475 4.26 33.10 -5.26
C LEU A 475 3.34 33.02 -4.04
N LEU A 476 2.06 33.33 -4.25
CA LEU A 476 1.07 33.47 -3.18
C LEU A 476 0.63 32.16 -2.50
N PHE A 477 0.81 31.02 -3.15
CA PHE A 477 0.32 29.70 -2.69
C PHE A 477 1.45 28.66 -2.63
N PHE A 478 2.71 29.11 -2.53
CA PHE A 478 3.80 28.19 -2.26
C PHE A 478 3.64 27.59 -0.87
N HIS A 479 3.84 26.28 -0.76
CA HIS A 479 3.60 25.53 0.47
C HIS A 479 4.53 24.33 0.55
N ALA A 480 5.06 24.05 1.75
CA ALA A 480 5.83 22.85 2.03
C ALA A 480 4.97 21.86 2.84
N ASP A 481 4.52 20.78 2.20
CA ASP A 481 3.62 19.79 2.82
C ASP A 481 4.27 19.05 4.01
N SER A 482 5.60 19.04 4.10
CA SER A 482 6.32 18.35 5.17
C SER A 482 7.63 19.05 5.55
N LEU A 483 8.12 18.76 6.76
CA LEU A 483 9.42 19.27 7.23
C LEU A 483 10.61 18.80 6.39
N LYS A 484 10.48 17.66 5.69
CA LYS A 484 11.51 17.19 4.75
C LYS A 484 11.58 18.06 3.51
N ASP A 485 10.47 18.65 3.09
CA ASP A 485 10.44 19.59 1.96
C ASP A 485 11.06 20.94 2.34
N VAL A 486 10.82 21.40 3.58
CA VAL A 486 11.53 22.53 4.18
C VAL A 486 13.04 22.28 4.23
N ALA A 487 13.46 21.10 4.69
CA ALA A 487 14.87 20.72 4.74
C ALA A 487 15.52 20.67 3.34
N ALA A 488 14.82 20.13 2.34
CA ALA A 488 15.28 20.08 0.95
C ALA A 488 15.43 21.50 0.36
N THR A 489 14.44 22.36 0.60
CA THR A 489 14.45 23.76 0.15
C THR A 489 15.58 24.53 0.80
N ALA A 490 15.78 24.39 2.12
CA ALA A 490 16.90 25.00 2.83
C ALA A 490 18.26 24.45 2.37
N ALA A 491 18.36 23.13 2.15
CA ALA A 491 19.58 22.51 1.64
C ALA A 491 19.99 23.08 0.28
N LEU A 492 19.02 23.24 -0.63
CA LEU A 492 19.26 23.88 -1.92
C LEU A 492 19.63 25.35 -1.75
N TYR A 493 18.87 26.12 -0.96
CA TYR A 493 19.13 27.53 -0.69
C TYR A 493 20.58 27.79 -0.23
N TYR A 494 21.03 27.11 0.84
CA TYR A 494 22.38 27.28 1.36
C TYR A 494 23.47 26.78 0.39
N ALA A 495 23.21 25.69 -0.35
CA ALA A 495 24.17 25.14 -1.31
C ALA A 495 24.30 26.00 -2.59
N THR A 496 23.27 26.78 -2.94
CA THR A 496 23.29 27.68 -4.10
C THR A 496 23.60 29.14 -3.73
N LYS A 497 24.00 29.42 -2.48
CA LYS A 497 24.43 30.77 -2.11
C LYS A 497 25.68 31.18 -2.90
N PRO A 498 25.85 32.49 -3.20
CA PRO A 498 27.03 32.98 -3.90
C PRO A 498 28.33 32.59 -3.20
N LEU A 499 29.30 32.11 -3.97
CA LEU A 499 30.61 31.59 -3.58
C LEU A 499 30.55 30.31 -2.73
N SER A 500 29.46 29.55 -2.74
CA SER A 500 29.40 28.29 -1.98
C SER A 500 30.39 27.26 -2.51
N ASN A 501 30.96 26.47 -1.60
CA ASN A 501 31.82 25.32 -1.93
C ASN A 501 31.08 24.21 -2.72
N SER A 502 29.74 24.25 -2.77
CA SER A 502 28.94 23.27 -3.53
C SER A 502 28.82 23.61 -5.02
N LEU A 503 29.21 24.82 -5.43
CA LEU A 503 29.19 25.28 -6.81
C LEU A 503 30.61 25.33 -7.38
N ASP A 504 30.79 24.79 -8.58
CA ASP A 504 32.10 24.78 -9.24
C ASP A 504 32.25 25.98 -10.19
N TYR A 505 33.02 26.98 -9.77
CA TYR A 505 33.24 28.21 -10.53
C TYR A 505 34.38 28.11 -11.57
N ALA A 506 34.97 26.92 -11.78
CA ALA A 506 36.12 26.77 -12.68
C ALA A 506 35.77 27.01 -14.17
N SER A 507 34.58 26.58 -14.61
CA SER A 507 34.08 26.84 -15.96
C SER A 507 32.54 26.89 -15.98
N PRO A 508 31.92 27.50 -17.01
CA PRO A 508 30.47 27.51 -17.19
C PRO A 508 29.85 26.10 -17.17
N TYR A 509 30.52 25.13 -17.80
CA TYR A 509 30.08 23.73 -17.81
C TYR A 509 30.05 23.12 -16.41
N LYS A 510 31.13 23.27 -15.65
CA LYS A 510 31.22 22.72 -14.29
C LYS A 510 30.24 23.40 -13.34
N TYR A 511 30.05 24.71 -13.48
CA TYR A 511 29.03 25.46 -12.74
C TYR A 511 27.64 24.89 -13.01
N ARG A 512 27.29 24.70 -14.30
CA ARG A 512 26.03 24.08 -14.71
C ARG A 512 25.87 22.66 -14.14
N ARG A 513 26.90 21.80 -14.24
CA ARG A 513 26.84 20.42 -13.70
C ARG A 513 26.62 20.40 -12.19
N SER A 514 27.32 21.23 -11.42
CA SER A 514 27.14 21.33 -9.97
C SER A 514 25.73 21.81 -9.59
N LEU A 515 25.22 22.85 -10.26
CA LEU A 515 23.88 23.37 -10.02
C LEU A 515 22.78 22.35 -10.38
N ILE A 516 22.91 21.66 -11.51
CA ILE A 516 21.98 20.60 -11.92
C ILE A 516 21.98 19.44 -10.92
N ALA A 517 23.14 19.02 -10.43
CA ALA A 517 23.23 17.97 -9.41
C ALA A 517 22.50 18.36 -8.11
N LEU A 518 22.67 19.60 -7.66
CA LEU A 518 21.95 20.13 -6.50
C LEU A 518 20.43 20.18 -6.72
N CYS A 519 19.98 20.66 -7.88
CA CYS A 519 18.55 20.70 -8.20
C CYS A 519 17.95 19.30 -8.39
N SER A 520 18.71 18.36 -8.96
CA SER A 520 18.28 16.96 -9.10
C SER A 520 18.07 16.31 -7.72
N ARG A 521 19.01 16.51 -6.79
CA ARG A 521 18.87 16.07 -5.40
C ARG A 521 17.64 16.65 -4.72
N TYR A 522 17.42 17.97 -4.84
CA TYR A 522 16.20 18.62 -4.35
C TYR A 522 14.95 17.96 -4.94
N GLY A 523 14.93 17.70 -6.25
CA GLY A 523 13.81 17.05 -6.93
C GLY A 523 13.51 15.64 -6.40
N VAL A 524 14.54 14.82 -6.14
CA VAL A 524 14.38 13.48 -5.55
C VAL A 524 13.81 13.57 -4.13
N GLU A 525 14.30 14.52 -3.33
CA GLU A 525 13.79 14.75 -1.97
C GLU A 525 12.29 15.20 -2.02
N THR A 526 11.91 16.06 -2.98
CA THR A 526 10.50 16.45 -3.21
C THR A 526 9.63 15.29 -3.76
N ALA A 527 10.18 14.40 -4.58
CA ALA A 527 9.46 13.20 -5.03
C ALA A 527 9.19 12.26 -3.85
N TYR A 528 10.16 12.08 -2.96
CA TYR A 528 9.98 11.32 -1.73
C TYR A 528 8.89 11.94 -0.85
N THR A 529 8.87 13.27 -0.65
CA THR A 529 7.81 13.92 0.16
C THR A 529 6.43 13.77 -0.46
N THR A 530 6.34 13.78 -1.79
CA THR A 530 5.09 13.54 -2.54
C THR A 530 4.58 12.10 -2.33
N GLN A 531 5.45 11.10 -2.41
CA GLN A 531 5.08 9.69 -2.28
C GLN A 531 4.80 9.26 -0.82
N ARG A 532 5.55 9.83 0.15
CA ARG A 532 5.56 9.42 1.56
C ARG A 532 4.18 9.28 2.22
N PRO A 533 3.26 10.26 2.17
CA PRO A 533 2.02 10.19 2.94
C PRO A 533 1.13 9.02 2.51
N LEU A 534 1.03 8.74 1.20
CA LEU A 534 0.20 7.65 0.67
C LEU A 534 0.91 6.30 0.83
N LEU A 535 2.16 6.18 0.40
CA LEU A 535 2.89 4.91 0.44
C LEU A 535 3.13 4.40 1.86
N ARG A 536 3.37 5.30 2.84
CA ARG A 536 3.50 4.87 4.24
C ARG A 536 2.18 4.36 4.81
N ALA A 537 1.05 4.97 4.44
CA ALA A 537 -0.27 4.50 4.82
C ALA A 537 -0.60 3.13 4.19
N SER A 538 -0.24 2.93 2.92
CA SER A 538 -0.37 1.63 2.24
C SER A 538 0.46 0.55 2.90
N ALA A 539 1.72 0.83 3.28
CA ALA A 539 2.55 -0.11 4.02
C ALA A 539 1.94 -0.49 5.39
N ASN A 540 1.36 0.48 6.11
CA ASN A 540 0.66 0.22 7.37
C ASN A 540 -0.60 -0.65 7.16
N LEU A 541 -1.37 -0.42 6.09
CA LEU A 541 -2.54 -1.24 5.72
C LEU A 541 -2.17 -2.67 5.35
N ALA A 542 -1.10 -2.86 4.55
CA ALA A 542 -0.59 -4.18 4.21
C ALA A 542 -0.11 -4.95 5.46
N GLN A 543 0.57 -4.26 6.39
CA GLN A 543 0.99 -4.85 7.66
C GLN A 543 -0.21 -5.17 8.56
N ALA A 544 -1.23 -4.33 8.60
CA ALA A 544 -2.44 -4.58 9.38
C ALA A 544 -3.17 -5.84 8.89
N GLU A 545 -3.34 -6.00 7.59
CA GLU A 545 -3.97 -7.19 7.01
C GLU A 545 -3.18 -8.47 7.33
N LYS A 546 -1.84 -8.42 7.27
CA LYS A 546 -0.98 -9.53 7.67
C LYS A 546 -1.21 -9.93 9.14
N LEU A 547 -1.18 -8.96 10.06
CA LEU A 547 -1.39 -9.23 11.48
C LEU A 547 -2.80 -9.76 11.76
N ILE A 548 -3.81 -9.25 11.06
CA ILE A 548 -5.20 -9.75 11.15
C ILE A 548 -5.25 -11.22 10.71
N HIS A 549 -4.63 -11.56 9.56
CA HIS A 549 -4.57 -12.93 9.07
C HIS A 549 -3.91 -13.86 10.10
N ASP A 550 -2.75 -13.48 10.64
CA ASP A 550 -2.01 -14.28 11.63
C ASP A 550 -2.85 -14.53 12.91
N VAL A 551 -3.54 -13.50 13.41
CA VAL A 551 -4.43 -13.59 14.58
C VAL A 551 -5.65 -14.48 14.30
N VAL A 552 -6.27 -14.34 13.13
CA VAL A 552 -7.43 -15.15 12.72
C VAL A 552 -7.03 -16.63 12.58
N MET A 553 -5.88 -16.92 11.98
CA MET A 553 -5.36 -18.27 11.87
C MET A 553 -5.06 -18.88 13.25
N CYS A 554 -4.53 -18.08 14.18
CA CYS A 554 -4.36 -18.49 15.58
C CYS A 554 -5.71 -18.83 16.24
N ALA A 555 -6.76 -18.02 16.02
CA ALA A 555 -8.10 -18.27 16.55
C ALA A 555 -8.74 -19.55 15.99
N ALA A 556 -8.42 -19.92 14.75
CA ALA A 556 -9.01 -21.08 14.07
C ALA A 556 -8.45 -22.44 14.57
N ARG A 557 -7.18 -22.50 15.01
CA ARG A 557 -6.49 -23.75 15.39
C ARG A 557 -7.25 -24.60 16.43
N PRO A 558 -7.74 -24.06 17.56
CA PRO A 558 -8.44 -24.86 18.58
C PRO A 558 -9.74 -25.51 18.07
N PHE A 559 -10.44 -24.87 17.13
CA PHE A 559 -11.65 -25.43 16.53
C PHE A 559 -11.33 -26.67 15.69
N GLY A 560 -10.23 -26.65 14.95
CA GLY A 560 -9.75 -27.80 14.18
C GLY A 560 -9.37 -28.98 15.08
N GLN A 561 -8.66 -28.72 16.19
CA GLN A 561 -8.30 -29.74 17.17
C GLN A 561 -9.53 -30.44 17.76
N ARG A 562 -10.50 -29.65 18.24
CA ARG A 562 -11.77 -30.18 18.79
C ARG A 562 -12.55 -30.99 17.76
N ARG A 563 -12.70 -30.47 16.53
CA ARG A 563 -13.42 -31.15 15.45
C ARG A 563 -12.79 -32.51 15.14
N ARG A 564 -11.47 -32.57 14.96
CA ARG A 564 -10.75 -33.83 14.69
C ARG A 564 -10.91 -34.84 15.84
N ALA A 565 -10.87 -34.39 17.09
CA ALA A 565 -11.07 -35.26 18.25
C ALA A 565 -12.49 -35.87 18.25
N VAL A 566 -13.52 -35.07 17.96
CA VAL A 566 -14.92 -35.52 17.86
C VAL A 566 -15.10 -36.48 16.69
N THR A 567 -14.59 -36.15 15.49
CA THR A 567 -14.67 -37.02 14.30
C THR A 567 -13.99 -38.36 14.54
N ARG A 568 -12.81 -38.37 15.18
CA ARG A 568 -12.10 -39.61 15.53
C ARG A 568 -12.91 -40.46 16.49
N ARG A 569 -13.49 -39.86 17.54
CA ARG A 569 -14.35 -40.57 18.50
C ARG A 569 -15.58 -41.18 17.82
N ALA A 570 -16.30 -40.39 17.03
CA ALA A 570 -17.47 -40.85 16.29
C ALA A 570 -17.12 -41.98 15.31
N ASN A 571 -15.97 -41.91 14.66
CA ASN A 571 -15.51 -42.97 13.78
C ASN A 571 -15.19 -44.27 14.52
N VAL A 572 -14.52 -44.22 15.67
CA VAL A 572 -14.25 -45.40 16.50
C VAL A 572 -15.56 -46.07 16.94
N GLU A 573 -16.58 -45.27 17.31
CA GLU A 573 -17.90 -45.79 17.68
C GLU A 573 -18.63 -46.44 16.49
N PHE A 574 -18.52 -45.86 15.30
CA PHE A 574 -19.09 -46.41 14.05
C PHE A 574 -18.37 -47.69 13.60
N GLN A 575 -17.04 -47.68 13.55
CA GLN A 575 -16.23 -48.82 13.12
C GLN A 575 -16.49 -50.07 13.95
N ARG A 576 -16.77 -49.93 15.25
CA ARG A 576 -17.15 -51.05 16.12
C ARG A 576 -18.39 -51.82 15.62
N ARG A 577 -19.26 -51.18 14.84
CA ARG A 577 -20.50 -51.73 14.30
C ARG A 577 -20.45 -52.01 12.79
N ALA A 578 -19.55 -51.36 12.06
CA ALA A 578 -19.44 -51.44 10.61
C ALA A 578 -18.66 -52.70 10.15
N VAL A 579 -18.71 -52.98 8.85
CA VAL A 579 -17.97 -54.10 8.23
C VAL A 579 -16.51 -53.68 8.01
N PRO A 580 -15.52 -54.33 8.63
CA PRO A 580 -14.12 -53.89 8.56
C PRO A 580 -13.51 -54.13 7.17
N VAL A 581 -12.50 -53.33 6.83
CA VAL A 581 -11.63 -53.55 5.66
C VAL A 581 -10.41 -54.35 6.13
N GLU A 582 -10.27 -55.58 5.65
CA GLU A 582 -9.19 -56.50 6.03
C GLU A 582 -8.14 -56.63 4.91
N ASN A 583 -6.97 -57.19 5.23
CA ASN A 583 -5.94 -57.62 4.27
C ASN A 583 -5.51 -56.55 3.23
N VAL A 584 -5.20 -55.34 3.70
CA VAL A 584 -4.63 -54.29 2.84
C VAL A 584 -3.17 -54.61 2.52
N LEU A 585 -2.88 -55.01 1.28
CA LEU A 585 -1.53 -55.39 0.82
C LEU A 585 -1.12 -54.55 -0.39
N VAL A 586 0.14 -54.15 -0.42
CA VAL A 586 0.75 -53.42 -1.54
C VAL A 586 1.71 -54.38 -2.25
N PHE A 587 1.64 -54.48 -3.57
CA PHE A 587 2.51 -55.36 -4.36
C PHE A 587 2.77 -54.78 -5.76
N SER A 588 3.70 -55.39 -6.50
CA SER A 588 4.01 -54.98 -7.87
C SER A 588 2.85 -55.30 -8.81
N PRO A 589 2.50 -54.40 -9.76
CA PRO A 589 1.43 -54.67 -10.73
C PRO A 589 1.78 -55.91 -11.57
N ALA A 590 0.79 -56.74 -11.86
CA ALA A 590 0.98 -57.92 -12.70
C ALA A 590 1.13 -57.49 -14.17
N SER A 591 2.09 -58.04 -14.90
CA SER A 591 2.20 -57.74 -16.33
C SER A 591 1.00 -58.32 -17.07
N GLU A 592 0.30 -57.48 -17.83
CA GLU A 592 -0.77 -57.90 -18.74
C GLU A 592 -0.22 -58.57 -20.01
N LEU A 593 1.09 -58.47 -20.26
CA LEU A 593 1.76 -59.11 -21.39
C LEU A 593 1.89 -60.60 -21.13
N LEU A 594 1.35 -61.39 -22.05
CA LEU A 594 1.40 -62.85 -22.01
C LEU A 594 2.59 -63.37 -22.81
N ASP A 595 3.33 -64.32 -22.23
CA ASP A 595 4.34 -65.08 -22.98
C ASP A 595 3.68 -65.87 -24.12
N CYS A 596 4.41 -66.09 -25.21
CA CYS A 596 3.92 -66.86 -26.35
C CYS A 596 3.47 -68.28 -25.91
N GLY A 597 2.15 -68.52 -25.89
CA GLY A 597 1.55 -69.80 -25.50
C GLY A 597 0.86 -69.80 -24.11
N ALA A 598 0.87 -68.70 -23.37
CA ALA A 598 0.12 -68.57 -22.13
C ALA A 598 -1.40 -68.41 -22.37
N ASP A 599 -2.22 -69.00 -21.49
CA ASP A 599 -3.67 -68.97 -21.59
C ASP A 599 -4.22 -67.61 -21.09
N PRO A 600 -4.99 -66.86 -21.90
CA PRO A 600 -5.57 -65.59 -21.47
C PRO A 600 -6.59 -65.72 -20.34
N SER A 601 -7.10 -66.93 -20.08
CA SER A 601 -8.04 -67.21 -18.98
C SER A 601 -7.36 -67.54 -17.65
N SER A 602 -6.06 -67.88 -17.67
CA SER A 602 -5.27 -68.02 -16.45
C SER A 602 -4.84 -66.64 -15.98
N GLY A 603 -5.67 -65.98 -15.17
CA GLY A 603 -5.19 -64.86 -14.36
C GLY A 603 -3.96 -65.33 -13.57
N SER A 604 -2.93 -64.48 -13.46
CA SER A 604 -1.65 -64.81 -12.81
C SER A 604 -1.87 -65.61 -11.52
N THR A 605 -1.43 -66.87 -11.52
CA THR A 605 -1.61 -67.81 -10.38
C THR A 605 -0.53 -67.64 -9.30
N ALA A 606 0.39 -66.69 -9.48
CA ALA A 606 1.40 -66.37 -8.49
C ALA A 606 0.77 -65.59 -7.33
N THR A 607 0.94 -66.09 -6.10
CA THR A 607 0.61 -65.32 -4.89
C THR A 607 1.48 -64.06 -4.87
N PRO A 608 0.89 -62.84 -4.89
CA PRO A 608 1.66 -61.61 -4.95
C PRO A 608 2.49 -61.42 -3.67
N GLU A 609 3.78 -61.14 -3.82
CA GLU A 609 4.68 -60.82 -2.71
C GLU A 609 4.48 -59.35 -2.29
N ALA A 610 4.35 -59.10 -0.97
CA ALA A 610 4.18 -57.77 -0.44
C ALA A 610 5.41 -56.88 -0.69
N ALA A 611 5.20 -55.68 -1.23
CA ALA A 611 6.24 -54.72 -1.52
C ALA A 611 6.77 -54.08 -0.23
N ARG A 612 8.09 -54.14 -0.02
CA ARG A 612 8.77 -53.44 1.10
C ARG A 612 9.07 -51.96 0.80
N MET A 613 8.99 -51.56 -0.47
CA MET A 613 9.36 -50.24 -0.95
C MET A 613 8.50 -49.79 -2.14
N TRP A 614 8.21 -48.50 -2.19
CA TRP A 614 7.47 -47.84 -3.26
C TRP A 614 8.23 -46.60 -3.72
N PRO A 615 8.97 -46.68 -4.85
CA PRO A 615 9.65 -45.52 -5.43
C PRO A 615 8.67 -44.41 -5.83
N LEU A 616 9.07 -43.14 -5.67
CA LEU A 616 8.34 -42.02 -6.27
C LEU A 616 8.34 -42.18 -7.80
N GLY A 617 7.20 -41.92 -8.45
CA GLY A 617 7.03 -42.12 -9.88
C GLY A 617 6.80 -43.57 -10.32
N ALA A 618 6.52 -44.49 -9.40
CA ALA A 618 6.20 -45.89 -9.70
C ALA A 618 4.73 -46.23 -9.45
N ARG A 619 4.22 -47.24 -10.18
CA ARG A 619 2.90 -47.84 -9.92
C ARG A 619 3.00 -49.03 -8.98
N ARG A 620 2.03 -49.16 -8.07
CA ARG A 620 1.81 -50.36 -7.25
C ARG A 620 0.34 -50.75 -7.26
N ALA A 621 0.09 -52.05 -7.10
CA ALA A 621 -1.24 -52.59 -6.88
C ALA A 621 -1.53 -52.66 -5.38
N VAL A 622 -2.72 -52.22 -4.99
CA VAL A 622 -3.24 -52.29 -3.62
C VAL A 622 -4.43 -53.24 -3.63
N SER A 623 -4.29 -54.40 -2.99
CA SER A 623 -5.43 -55.27 -2.70
C SER A 623 -6.03 -54.94 -1.35
N TYR A 624 -7.33 -55.09 -1.23
CA TYR A 624 -8.09 -54.95 0.00
C TYR A 624 -9.13 -56.07 0.07
N LYS A 625 -9.74 -56.28 1.23
CA LYS A 625 -10.88 -57.20 1.37
C LYS A 625 -11.98 -56.49 2.14
N TRP A 626 -13.10 -56.23 1.47
CA TRP A 626 -14.23 -55.55 2.08
C TRP A 626 -15.54 -56.32 1.86
N PRO A 627 -15.96 -57.14 2.84
CA PRO A 627 -17.07 -58.08 2.68
C PRO A 627 -18.45 -57.41 2.85
N VAL A 628 -18.68 -56.27 2.18
CA VAL A 628 -19.97 -55.58 2.13
C VAL A 628 -20.91 -56.25 1.12
N SER A 629 -22.23 -56.16 1.35
CA SER A 629 -23.24 -56.89 0.57
C SER A 629 -23.15 -56.61 -0.94
N SER A 630 -22.87 -55.37 -1.32
CA SER A 630 -22.74 -54.90 -2.71
C SER A 630 -21.55 -55.53 -3.45
N VAL A 631 -20.40 -55.71 -2.77
CA VAL A 631 -19.23 -56.42 -3.34
C VAL A 631 -19.56 -57.90 -3.55
N GLY A 632 -20.24 -58.54 -2.60
CA GLY A 632 -20.69 -59.93 -2.74
C GLY A 632 -21.64 -60.14 -3.92
N LYS A 633 -22.61 -59.22 -4.12
CA LYS A 633 -23.50 -59.22 -5.30
C LYS A 633 -22.72 -59.06 -6.60
N LEU A 634 -21.73 -58.16 -6.63
CA LEU A 634 -20.89 -57.90 -7.81
C LEU A 634 -20.04 -59.13 -8.17
N GLN A 635 -19.45 -59.81 -7.17
CA GLN A 635 -18.72 -61.06 -7.37
C GLN A 635 -19.63 -62.20 -7.87
N ALA A 636 -20.86 -62.32 -7.36
CA ALA A 636 -21.82 -63.31 -7.82
C ALA A 636 -22.24 -63.07 -9.28
N LEU A 637 -22.50 -61.80 -9.64
CA LEU A 637 -22.88 -61.42 -11.01
C LEU A 637 -21.72 -61.64 -12.01
N LYS A 638 -20.47 -61.38 -11.62
CA LYS A 638 -19.29 -61.72 -12.43
C LYS A 638 -19.13 -63.23 -12.62
N LYS A 639 -19.39 -64.04 -11.57
CA LYS A 639 -19.38 -65.51 -11.66
C LYS A 639 -20.47 -66.03 -12.62
N GLU A 640 -21.67 -65.46 -12.59
CA GLU A 640 -22.74 -65.78 -13.52
C GLU A 640 -22.36 -65.47 -14.98
N LEU A 641 -21.72 -64.31 -15.21
CA LEU A 641 -21.24 -63.91 -16.54
C LEU A 641 -20.10 -64.78 -17.08
N SER A 642 -19.27 -65.35 -16.19
CA SER A 642 -18.15 -66.24 -16.57
C SER A 642 -18.54 -67.71 -16.73
N LEU A 643 -19.66 -68.14 -16.14
CA LEU A 643 -20.20 -69.51 -16.25
C LEU A 643 -21.18 -69.69 -17.44
N GLY A 644 -21.59 -68.60 -18.09
CA GLY A 644 -22.44 -68.64 -19.28
C GLY A 644 -21.69 -69.14 -20.51
N GLY A 645 -21.87 -70.41 -20.87
CA GLY A 645 -21.28 -71.01 -22.07
C GLY A 645 -21.57 -70.23 -23.36
N VAL A 646 -20.74 -70.50 -24.38
CA VAL A 646 -20.73 -69.93 -25.74
C VAL A 646 -22.15 -69.55 -26.22
N GLY A 647 -22.55 -68.29 -25.99
CA GLY A 647 -23.88 -67.77 -26.35
C GLY A 647 -24.52 -66.77 -25.37
N SER A 648 -24.08 -66.66 -24.11
CA SER A 648 -24.57 -65.61 -23.19
C SER A 648 -23.94 -64.25 -23.52
N SER A 649 -24.50 -63.54 -24.51
CA SER A 649 -24.06 -62.19 -24.86
C SER A 649 -24.28 -61.23 -23.69
N LEU A 650 -23.25 -60.44 -23.36
CA LEU A 650 -23.34 -59.27 -22.49
C LEU A 650 -24.58 -58.43 -22.89
N THR A 651 -25.54 -58.24 -21.99
CA THR A 651 -26.73 -57.40 -22.28
C THR A 651 -26.58 -56.03 -21.65
N ALA A 652 -27.12 -55.00 -22.31
CA ALA A 652 -27.12 -53.63 -21.77
C ALA A 652 -27.74 -53.54 -20.37
N LYS A 653 -28.72 -54.40 -20.06
CA LYS A 653 -29.32 -54.50 -18.71
C LYS A 653 -28.31 -54.99 -17.66
N LYS A 654 -27.56 -56.06 -17.94
CA LYS A 654 -26.54 -56.59 -17.01
C LYS A 654 -25.34 -55.65 -16.86
N VAL A 655 -24.96 -54.93 -17.93
CA VAL A 655 -23.93 -53.87 -17.84
C VAL A 655 -24.39 -52.75 -16.93
N LYS A 656 -25.62 -52.25 -17.13
CA LYS A 656 -26.21 -51.21 -16.29
C LYS A 656 -26.30 -51.65 -14.82
N GLU A 657 -26.75 -52.88 -14.56
CA GLU A 657 -26.80 -53.44 -13.20
C GLU A 657 -25.41 -53.56 -12.56
N THR A 658 -24.39 -53.94 -13.34
CA THR A 658 -23.00 -53.96 -12.88
C THR A 658 -22.52 -52.56 -12.52
N GLU A 659 -22.77 -51.57 -13.38
CA GLU A 659 -22.38 -50.17 -13.14
C GLU A 659 -23.10 -49.55 -11.94
N GLU A 660 -24.38 -49.86 -11.74
CA GLU A 660 -25.14 -49.42 -10.57
C GLU A 660 -24.59 -50.03 -9.29
N LEU A 661 -24.31 -51.34 -9.26
CA LEU A 661 -23.68 -52.00 -8.11
C LEU A 661 -22.29 -51.44 -7.80
N LYS A 662 -21.49 -51.10 -8.83
CA LYS A 662 -20.19 -50.45 -8.66
C LYS A 662 -20.27 -49.10 -7.96
N ARG A 663 -21.41 -48.42 -8.06
CA ARG A 663 -21.64 -47.08 -7.49
C ARG A 663 -22.33 -47.10 -6.13
N CYS A 664 -22.75 -48.27 -5.62
CA CYS A 664 -23.37 -48.39 -4.29
C CYS A 664 -22.38 -48.10 -3.13
N GLY A 665 -21.09 -48.07 -3.39
CA GLY A 665 -20.06 -47.68 -2.43
C GLY A 665 -18.78 -47.27 -3.16
N PHE A 666 -17.80 -46.74 -2.42
CA PHE A 666 -16.49 -46.39 -2.96
C PHE A 666 -15.42 -46.46 -1.88
N LEU A 667 -14.15 -46.50 -2.29
CA LEU A 667 -13.00 -46.40 -1.39
C LEU A 667 -12.17 -45.14 -1.68
N GLU A 668 -11.62 -44.53 -0.63
CA GLU A 668 -10.57 -43.50 -0.67
C GLU A 668 -9.24 -44.17 -0.30
N VAL A 669 -8.20 -43.94 -1.09
CA VAL A 669 -6.86 -44.49 -0.83
C VAL A 669 -5.86 -43.35 -0.67
N SER A 670 -5.26 -43.28 0.50
CA SER A 670 -4.28 -42.24 0.86
C SER A 670 -2.99 -42.83 1.41
N LEU A 671 -1.91 -42.05 1.34
CA LEU A 671 -0.61 -42.43 1.86
C LEU A 671 -0.28 -41.59 3.11
N TRP A 672 0.12 -42.26 4.18
CA TRP A 672 0.46 -41.64 5.46
C TRP A 672 1.92 -41.91 5.80
N ARG A 673 2.65 -40.88 6.20
CA ARG A 673 4.07 -40.91 6.56
C ARG A 673 4.24 -41.00 8.07
N ARG A 674 5.23 -41.75 8.53
CA ARG A 674 5.65 -41.73 9.94
C ARG A 674 6.52 -40.51 10.22
N VAL A 675 6.21 -39.77 11.28
CA VAL A 675 6.97 -38.57 11.67
C VAL A 675 8.02 -38.93 12.71
N HIS A 676 9.28 -38.51 12.49
CA HIS A 676 10.35 -38.70 13.47
C HIS A 676 10.21 -37.73 14.67
N PRO A 677 10.62 -38.12 15.88
CA PRO A 677 10.57 -37.23 17.06
C PRO A 677 11.27 -35.88 16.85
N GLU A 678 12.38 -35.85 16.11
CA GLU A 678 13.10 -34.61 15.81
C GLU A 678 12.28 -33.63 14.93
N GLU A 679 11.55 -34.15 13.94
CA GLU A 679 10.67 -33.34 13.09
C GLU A 679 9.50 -32.78 13.90
N ARG A 680 8.96 -33.58 14.83
CA ARG A 680 7.89 -33.17 15.74
C ARG A 680 8.34 -32.01 16.64
N GLU A 681 9.49 -32.13 17.29
CA GLU A 681 10.03 -31.06 18.14
C GLU A 681 10.31 -29.78 17.34
N ARG A 682 10.85 -29.91 16.12
CA ARG A 682 11.04 -28.75 15.23
C ARG A 682 9.73 -28.06 14.87
N ARG A 683 8.69 -28.83 14.52
CA ARG A 683 7.36 -28.26 14.19
C ARG A 683 6.70 -27.61 15.41
N LYS A 684 6.81 -28.22 16.58
CA LYS A 684 6.32 -27.66 17.84
C LYS A 684 7.00 -26.32 18.13
N ALA A 685 8.32 -26.25 17.99
CA ALA A 685 9.08 -25.00 18.17
C ALA A 685 8.62 -23.90 17.19
N VAL A 686 8.35 -24.23 15.92
CA VAL A 686 7.83 -23.27 14.92
C VAL A 686 6.45 -22.74 15.33
N VAL A 687 5.54 -23.62 15.76
CA VAL A 687 4.20 -23.24 16.22
C VAL A 687 4.27 -22.36 17.47
N GLU A 688 5.11 -22.71 18.45
CA GLU A 688 5.33 -21.91 19.66
C GLU A 688 5.94 -20.53 19.35
N GLU A 689 6.86 -20.45 18.37
CA GLU A 689 7.44 -19.19 17.93
C GLU A 689 6.39 -18.29 17.24
N GLU A 690 5.55 -18.86 16.37
CA GLU A 690 4.43 -18.15 15.74
C GLU A 690 3.42 -17.64 16.78
N GLU A 691 3.02 -18.47 17.74
CA GLU A 691 2.12 -18.08 18.82
C GLU A 691 2.72 -16.96 19.67
N LYS A 692 4.02 -17.02 19.98
CA LYS A 692 4.71 -15.95 20.69
C LYS A 692 4.69 -14.64 19.91
N LYS A 693 4.90 -14.67 18.58
CA LYS A 693 4.82 -13.48 17.70
C LYS A 693 3.42 -12.90 17.65
N VAL A 694 2.38 -13.74 17.61
CA VAL A 694 0.98 -13.31 17.66
C VAL A 694 0.67 -12.66 19.01
N MET A 695 1.08 -13.28 20.12
CA MET A 695 0.88 -12.72 21.46
C MET A 695 1.60 -11.39 21.67
N GLU A 696 2.81 -11.23 21.12
CA GLU A 696 3.51 -9.94 21.11
C GLU A 696 2.76 -8.89 20.27
N SER A 697 2.21 -9.29 19.12
CA SER A 697 1.42 -8.41 18.26
C SER A 697 0.13 -7.94 18.94
N LEU A 698 -0.57 -8.84 19.65
CA LEU A 698 -1.75 -8.52 20.47
C LEU A 698 -1.41 -7.52 21.58
N ARG A 699 -0.23 -7.66 22.20
CA ARG A 699 0.24 -6.73 23.24
C ARG A 699 0.56 -5.35 22.68
N ASN A 700 1.12 -5.29 21.47
CA ASN A 700 1.54 -4.05 20.83
C ASN A 700 0.38 -3.30 20.16
N VAL A 701 -0.66 -4.00 19.70
CA VAL A 701 -1.82 -3.44 19.01
C VAL A 701 -3.12 -3.97 19.65
N PRO A 702 -3.70 -3.26 20.64
CA PRO A 702 -4.84 -3.76 21.41
C PRO A 702 -6.07 -4.12 20.57
N ALA A 703 -6.33 -3.40 19.47
CA ALA A 703 -7.44 -3.68 18.56
C ALA A 703 -7.41 -5.10 17.96
N LEU A 704 -6.24 -5.75 17.88
CA LEU A 704 -6.15 -7.15 17.45
C LEU A 704 -6.73 -8.14 18.46
N GLY A 705 -6.81 -7.77 19.75
CA GLY A 705 -7.49 -8.55 20.78
C GLY A 705 -8.99 -8.68 20.53
N ASP A 706 -9.62 -7.60 20.06
CA ASP A 706 -11.03 -7.61 19.67
C ASP A 706 -11.25 -8.44 18.40
N VAL A 707 -10.31 -8.37 17.44
CA VAL A 707 -10.33 -9.21 16.24
C VAL A 707 -10.25 -10.70 16.59
N LEU A 708 -9.41 -11.08 17.55
CA LEU A 708 -9.31 -12.47 18.04
C LEU A 708 -10.66 -12.96 18.61
N GLN A 709 -11.30 -12.15 19.46
CA GLN A 709 -12.60 -12.48 20.05
C GLN A 709 -13.69 -12.58 18.97
N TYR A 710 -13.68 -11.64 18.02
CA TYR A 710 -14.59 -11.65 16.87
C TYR A 710 -14.44 -12.94 16.06
N ALA A 711 -13.21 -13.28 15.67
CA ALA A 711 -12.92 -14.48 14.89
C ALA A 711 -13.38 -15.76 15.61
N ALA A 712 -13.09 -15.89 16.91
CA ALA A 712 -13.57 -17.01 17.71
C ALA A 712 -15.10 -17.11 17.76
N SER A 713 -15.79 -15.97 17.93
CA SER A 713 -17.26 -15.92 17.93
C SER A 713 -17.88 -16.28 16.58
N LEU A 714 -17.28 -15.81 15.48
CA LEU A 714 -17.75 -16.08 14.13
C LEU A 714 -17.51 -17.54 13.75
N TYR A 715 -16.35 -18.11 14.07
CA TYR A 715 -16.10 -19.53 13.86
C TYR A 715 -17.04 -20.41 14.67
N SER A 716 -17.38 -20.03 15.90
CA SER A 716 -18.39 -20.74 16.69
C SER A 716 -19.80 -20.71 16.07
N ARG A 717 -20.12 -19.68 15.28
CA ARG A 717 -21.39 -19.58 14.53
C ARG A 717 -21.35 -20.38 13.23
N LEU A 718 -20.27 -20.25 12.45
CA LEU A 718 -20.16 -20.81 11.11
C LEU A 718 -19.82 -22.30 11.09
N GLN A 719 -19.14 -22.81 12.12
CA GLN A 719 -18.72 -24.20 12.15
C GLN A 719 -19.91 -25.14 11.97
N GLN A 720 -19.79 -26.09 11.04
CA GLN A 720 -20.79 -27.15 10.90
C GLN A 720 -20.74 -28.06 12.15
N GLU A 721 -21.84 -28.11 12.89
CA GLU A 721 -21.94 -28.91 14.11
C GLU A 721 -21.83 -30.41 13.81
N ILE A 722 -20.73 -31.02 14.24
CA ILE A 722 -20.61 -32.48 14.40
C ILE A 722 -20.94 -32.74 15.88
N VAL A 723 -22.20 -33.00 16.21
CA VAL A 723 -22.81 -32.93 17.56
C VAL A 723 -22.25 -33.98 18.57
N PRO A 724 -22.28 -33.77 19.92
CA PRO A 724 -22.75 -32.61 20.70
C PRO A 724 -21.70 -31.89 21.57
N SER A 725 -21.93 -30.59 21.74
CA SER A 725 -21.48 -29.80 22.90
C SER A 725 -22.06 -30.38 24.21
N PRO A 726 -21.22 -30.63 25.24
CA PRO A 726 -21.70 -30.70 26.61
C PRO A 726 -21.84 -29.26 27.17
N THR A 727 -22.64 -29.13 28.21
CA THR A 727 -22.79 -27.93 29.04
C THR A 727 -21.44 -27.30 29.41
N ASP A 728 -21.39 -25.98 29.57
CA ASP A 728 -20.19 -25.14 29.82
C ASP A 728 -19.22 -25.63 30.91
N SER A 729 -19.61 -26.58 31.77
CA SER A 729 -18.77 -27.21 32.79
C SER A 729 -17.84 -28.34 32.29
N ASP A 730 -18.02 -28.87 31.07
CA ASP A 730 -17.21 -29.98 30.52
C ASP A 730 -16.25 -29.55 29.39
N GLY A 731 -16.27 -28.28 28.97
CA GLY A 731 -15.36 -27.73 27.96
C GLY A 731 -13.89 -27.78 28.39
N GLU A 732 -13.60 -27.49 29.66
CA GLU A 732 -12.24 -27.64 30.24
C GLU A 732 -11.83 -29.10 30.40
N LYS A 733 -12.77 -30.02 30.66
CA LYS A 733 -12.48 -31.46 30.74
C LYS A 733 -12.15 -32.07 29.38
N LEU A 734 -12.83 -31.67 28.31
CA LEU A 734 -12.54 -32.16 26.95
C LEU A 734 -11.22 -31.61 26.40
N VAL A 735 -10.83 -30.38 26.76
CA VAL A 735 -9.50 -29.83 26.42
C VAL A 735 -8.41 -30.54 27.23
N ASN A 736 -8.64 -30.81 28.52
CA ASN A 736 -7.72 -31.59 29.35
C ASN A 736 -7.66 -33.08 28.97
N GLU A 737 -8.75 -33.67 28.47
CA GLU A 737 -8.79 -35.03 27.90
C GLU A 737 -8.12 -35.09 26.52
N ALA A 738 -8.23 -34.03 25.69
CA ALA A 738 -7.49 -33.91 24.43
C ALA A 738 -5.99 -33.73 24.68
N GLN A 739 -5.59 -32.93 25.67
CA GLN A 739 -4.19 -32.73 26.07
C GLN A 739 -3.61 -33.98 26.76
N SER A 740 -4.38 -34.71 27.58
CA SER A 740 -3.91 -35.95 28.21
C SER A 740 -3.95 -37.18 27.30
N SER A 741 -4.83 -37.20 26.27
CA SER A 741 -4.82 -38.21 25.21
C SER A 741 -3.70 -38.02 24.19
N GLU A 742 -3.25 -36.77 23.95
CA GLU A 742 -2.01 -36.50 23.20
C GLU A 742 -0.76 -37.00 23.93
N GLU A 743 -0.74 -37.01 25.27
CA GLU A 743 0.38 -37.58 26.05
C GLU A 743 0.41 -39.12 26.04
N THR A 744 -0.71 -39.79 25.77
CA THR A 744 -0.81 -41.27 25.72
C THR A 744 -0.61 -41.86 24.32
N LEU A 745 -0.58 -41.04 23.26
CA LEU A 745 -0.33 -41.43 21.86
C LEU A 745 1.16 -41.32 21.45
N LYS A 746 2.08 -41.61 22.38
CA LYS A 746 3.54 -41.47 22.15
C LYS A 746 4.17 -42.56 21.28
N ASP A 747 3.43 -43.58 20.85
CA ASP A 747 3.91 -44.62 19.92
C ASP A 747 3.45 -44.35 18.47
N GLY A 748 4.37 -43.81 17.66
CA GLY A 748 4.31 -43.83 16.18
C GLY A 748 3.21 -42.99 15.52
N GLU A 749 3.26 -41.67 15.66
CA GLU A 749 2.37 -40.74 14.95
C GLU A 749 2.57 -40.79 13.42
N TRP A 750 1.45 -40.96 12.71
CA TRP A 750 1.37 -40.94 11.25
C TRP A 750 0.69 -39.65 10.77
N GLU A 751 1.25 -39.03 9.74
CA GLU A 751 0.73 -37.81 9.10
C GLU A 751 0.30 -38.10 7.66
N PHE A 752 -0.77 -37.47 7.20
CA PHE A 752 -1.19 -37.54 5.81
C PHE A 752 -0.14 -36.92 4.88
N ALA A 753 0.21 -37.60 3.79
CA ALA A 753 1.15 -37.09 2.80
C ALA A 753 0.49 -36.81 1.45
N VAL A 754 -0.24 -37.77 0.87
CA VAL A 754 -0.87 -37.60 -0.44
C VAL A 754 -2.13 -38.45 -0.58
N MET A 755 -3.10 -37.93 -1.33
CA MET A 755 -4.27 -38.69 -1.78
C MET A 755 -3.95 -39.36 -3.11
N LEU A 756 -4.06 -40.69 -3.15
CA LEU A 756 -3.78 -41.49 -4.35
C LEU A 756 -5.04 -41.67 -5.20
N ASP A 757 -6.19 -41.91 -4.57
CA ASP A 757 -7.48 -41.97 -5.25
C ASP A 757 -8.61 -41.49 -4.34
N ASP A 758 -9.44 -40.58 -4.86
CA ASP A 758 -10.60 -40.02 -4.16
C ASP A 758 -11.83 -40.96 -4.20
N ARG A 759 -12.00 -41.74 -5.27
CA ARG A 759 -13.22 -42.57 -5.49
C ARG A 759 -12.93 -43.82 -6.31
N VAL A 760 -12.38 -44.82 -5.64
CA VAL A 760 -12.28 -46.18 -6.17
C VAL A 760 -13.67 -46.81 -6.20
N LEU A 761 -14.18 -47.11 -7.40
CA LEU A 761 -15.42 -47.87 -7.56
C LEU A 761 -15.25 -49.31 -7.06
N LEU A 762 -16.33 -49.92 -6.57
CA LEU A 762 -16.30 -51.32 -6.16
C LEU A 762 -15.86 -52.21 -7.33
N ASN A 763 -15.00 -53.18 -7.07
CA ASN A 763 -14.54 -54.14 -8.07
C ASN A 763 -14.63 -55.57 -7.54
N ALA A 764 -14.76 -56.54 -8.44
CA ALA A 764 -14.87 -57.95 -8.04
C ALA A 764 -13.52 -58.52 -7.60
N GLU A 765 -12.45 -57.95 -8.14
CA GLU A 765 -11.05 -58.32 -7.93
C GLU A 765 -10.48 -57.77 -6.62
N GLU A 766 -11.16 -56.80 -5.99
CA GLU A 766 -10.73 -56.12 -4.76
C GLU A 766 -9.27 -55.61 -4.82
N CYS A 767 -8.85 -55.13 -5.99
CA CYS A 767 -7.48 -54.70 -6.28
C CYS A 767 -7.44 -53.47 -7.20
N ILE A 768 -6.61 -52.48 -6.90
CA ILE A 768 -6.45 -51.27 -7.72
C ILE A 768 -4.98 -50.93 -7.96
N GLU A 769 -4.65 -50.49 -9.17
CA GLU A 769 -3.33 -49.93 -9.48
C GLU A 769 -3.31 -48.43 -9.24
N LEU A 770 -2.29 -47.96 -8.50
CA LEU A 770 -2.12 -46.55 -8.14
C LEU A 770 -0.73 -46.08 -8.50
N TYR A 771 -0.65 -44.86 -9.03
CA TYR A 771 0.60 -44.16 -9.31
C TYR A 771 0.94 -43.22 -8.14
N LEU A 772 2.16 -43.30 -7.63
CA LEU A 772 2.68 -42.39 -6.60
C LEU A 772 3.43 -41.23 -7.28
N PRO A 773 2.90 -39.98 -7.24
CA PRO A 773 3.56 -38.82 -7.85
C PRO A 773 4.85 -38.42 -7.11
N TYR A 774 5.66 -37.55 -7.73
CA TYR A 774 6.85 -36.97 -7.09
C TYR A 774 6.51 -35.81 -6.14
N THR A 775 5.45 -35.07 -6.45
CA THR A 775 4.95 -33.96 -5.66
C THR A 775 3.54 -34.23 -5.14
N ASP A 776 3.20 -33.64 -4.00
CA ASP A 776 1.83 -33.59 -3.52
C ASP A 776 0.95 -32.65 -4.37
N ALA A 777 -0.33 -32.52 -4.00
CA ALA A 777 -1.27 -31.64 -4.70
C ALA A 777 -0.97 -30.14 -4.53
N ASN A 778 -0.16 -29.76 -3.54
CA ASN A 778 0.31 -28.39 -3.33
C ASN A 778 1.63 -28.11 -4.09
N GLY A 779 2.15 -29.08 -4.85
CA GLY A 779 3.40 -28.98 -5.59
C GLY A 779 4.66 -29.15 -4.74
N ALA A 780 4.55 -29.57 -3.48
CA ALA A 780 5.68 -29.85 -2.61
C ALA A 780 6.23 -31.26 -2.88
N GLU A 781 7.56 -31.41 -2.86
CA GLU A 781 8.19 -32.72 -3.03
C GLU A 781 7.86 -33.65 -1.86
N LEU A 782 7.54 -34.91 -2.17
CA LEU A 782 7.27 -35.90 -1.14
C LEU A 782 8.57 -36.31 -0.43
N PRO A 783 8.64 -36.23 0.92
CA PRO A 783 9.84 -36.59 1.66
C PRO A 783 10.10 -38.10 1.64
N GLN A 784 11.33 -38.50 1.96
CA GLN A 784 11.66 -39.92 2.11
C GLN A 784 11.24 -40.43 3.49
N GLY A 785 11.05 -41.76 3.62
CA GLY A 785 10.85 -42.42 4.91
C GLY A 785 9.82 -43.55 4.90
N GLU A 786 9.33 -43.92 6.10
CA GLU A 786 8.30 -44.95 6.28
C GLU A 786 6.91 -44.40 6.00
N TYR A 787 6.18 -45.08 5.13
CA TYR A 787 4.80 -44.80 4.76
C TYR A 787 3.91 -46.02 4.96
N ARG A 788 2.61 -45.80 5.08
CA ARG A 788 1.59 -46.84 5.01
C ARG A 788 0.42 -46.39 4.15
N VAL A 789 -0.25 -47.34 3.51
CA VAL A 789 -1.48 -47.08 2.76
C VAL A 789 -2.66 -47.13 3.74
N HIS A 790 -3.49 -46.09 3.71
CA HIS A 790 -4.74 -46.00 4.46
C HIS A 790 -5.91 -46.05 3.47
N VAL A 791 -6.77 -47.05 3.65
CA VAL A 791 -7.96 -47.27 2.83
C VAL A 791 -9.19 -46.95 3.68
N ARG A 792 -10.02 -46.02 3.21
CA ARG A 792 -11.34 -45.73 3.80
C ARG A 792 -12.42 -46.22 2.86
N ALA A 793 -13.40 -46.94 3.38
CA ALA A 793 -14.50 -47.50 2.61
C ALA A 793 -15.83 -46.88 3.04
N PHE A 794 -16.56 -46.37 2.05
CA PHE A 794 -17.85 -45.70 2.21
C PHE A 794 -18.94 -46.52 1.51
N ASP A 795 -19.89 -47.01 2.29
CA ASP A 795 -21.08 -47.68 1.79
C ASP A 795 -22.24 -46.67 1.78
N LEU A 796 -22.75 -46.34 0.59
CA LEU A 796 -23.78 -45.31 0.43
C LEU A 796 -25.17 -45.78 0.89
N GLU A 797 -25.36 -47.09 1.10
CA GLU A 797 -26.60 -47.61 1.69
C GLU A 797 -26.68 -47.26 3.19
N THR A 798 -25.57 -47.38 3.92
CA THR A 798 -25.48 -47.09 5.35
C THR A 798 -25.06 -45.65 5.67
N ASN A 799 -24.35 -44.99 4.76
CA ASN A 799 -23.91 -43.60 4.86
C ASN A 799 -24.25 -42.83 3.58
N SER A 800 -25.54 -42.54 3.37
CA SER A 800 -26.05 -41.90 2.16
C SER A 800 -25.53 -40.47 1.91
N THR A 801 -25.05 -39.79 2.96
CA THR A 801 -24.47 -38.44 2.87
C THR A 801 -22.94 -38.44 2.77
N ALA A 802 -22.31 -39.62 2.79
CA ALA A 802 -20.86 -39.79 2.85
C ALA A 802 -20.22 -38.97 3.99
N ASN A 803 -20.82 -38.99 5.18
CA ASN A 803 -20.30 -38.29 6.36
C ASN A 803 -18.86 -38.75 6.67
N PRO A 804 -17.89 -37.84 6.83
CA PRO A 804 -16.49 -38.17 7.08
C PRO A 804 -16.23 -38.87 8.42
N SER A 805 -17.18 -38.92 9.36
CA SER A 805 -17.04 -39.75 10.57
C SER A 805 -17.49 -41.21 10.37
N HIS A 806 -18.26 -41.54 9.33
CA HIS A 806 -18.85 -42.86 9.13
C HIS A 806 -18.21 -43.60 7.95
N TYR A 807 -17.03 -44.15 8.18
CA TYR A 807 -16.32 -45.00 7.22
C TYR A 807 -15.73 -46.22 7.93
N SER A 808 -15.53 -47.28 7.16
CA SER A 808 -14.73 -48.44 7.60
C SER A 808 -13.29 -48.24 7.12
N GLU A 809 -12.30 -48.59 7.92
CA GLU A 809 -10.90 -48.34 7.57
C GLU A 809 -10.05 -49.59 7.60
N GLY A 810 -8.97 -49.58 6.81
CA GLY A 810 -7.92 -50.59 6.81
C GLY A 810 -6.57 -49.92 6.53
N VAL A 811 -5.49 -50.47 7.11
CA VAL A 811 -4.12 -49.98 6.92
C VAL A 811 -3.20 -51.10 6.46
N SER A 812 -2.25 -50.78 5.59
CA SER A 812 -1.19 -51.72 5.17
C SER A 812 -0.08 -51.82 6.21
N GLU A 813 0.80 -52.81 6.04
CA GLU A 813 2.12 -52.78 6.68
C GLU A 813 2.95 -51.57 6.20
N PRO A 814 3.86 -51.05 7.04
CA PRO A 814 4.78 -49.97 6.66
C PRO A 814 5.72 -50.37 5.52
N LEU A 815 5.97 -49.43 4.60
CA LEU A 815 6.88 -49.57 3.47
C LEU A 815 7.73 -48.30 3.30
N GLN A 816 8.89 -48.41 2.65
CA GLN A 816 9.78 -47.27 2.41
C GLN A 816 9.47 -46.53 1.10
N VAL A 817 9.41 -45.20 1.14
CA VAL A 817 9.25 -44.33 -0.03
C VAL A 817 10.48 -43.44 -0.19
N PHE A 818 10.97 -43.31 -1.42
CA PHE A 818 12.11 -42.48 -1.78
C PHE A 818 12.13 -42.18 -3.29
N ASP A 819 12.88 -41.14 -3.69
CA ASP A 819 13.17 -40.88 -5.10
C ASP A 819 14.31 -41.80 -5.58
N ALA A 820 13.98 -42.73 -6.47
CA ALA A 820 14.95 -43.67 -7.03
C ALA A 820 15.77 -43.09 -8.20
N ILE A 821 15.34 -41.97 -8.80
CA ILE A 821 15.97 -41.43 -10.01
C ILE A 821 17.47 -41.14 -9.81
N PRO A 822 17.93 -40.47 -8.73
CA PRO A 822 19.35 -40.17 -8.57
C PRO A 822 20.24 -41.41 -8.54
N GLN A 823 19.75 -42.50 -7.91
CA GLN A 823 20.46 -43.78 -7.85
C GLN A 823 20.50 -44.45 -9.23
N LEU A 824 19.38 -44.41 -9.96
CA LEU A 824 19.26 -45.00 -11.30
C LEU A 824 20.10 -44.25 -12.35
N ILE A 825 20.20 -42.92 -12.26
CA ILE A 825 21.11 -42.11 -13.09
C ILE A 825 22.56 -42.53 -12.84
N ALA A 826 22.98 -42.58 -11.58
CA ALA A 826 24.34 -42.97 -11.22
C ALA A 826 24.68 -44.40 -11.71
N GLN A 827 23.72 -45.32 -11.60
CA GLN A 827 23.87 -46.71 -12.03
C GLN A 827 23.98 -46.87 -13.56
N PHE A 828 23.15 -46.14 -14.32
CA PHE A 828 23.13 -46.26 -15.79
C PHE A 828 24.35 -45.59 -16.43
N PHE A 829 24.68 -44.37 -16.01
CA PHE A 829 25.80 -43.59 -16.58
C PHE A 829 27.15 -43.88 -15.90
N LYS A 830 27.18 -44.74 -14.87
CA LYS A 830 28.39 -45.15 -14.12
C LYS A 830 29.16 -43.95 -13.53
N VAL A 831 28.45 -43.05 -12.86
CA VAL A 831 29.06 -41.93 -12.13
C VAL A 831 29.63 -42.48 -10.82
N GLU A 832 30.93 -42.36 -10.58
CA GLU A 832 31.57 -42.84 -9.34
C GLU A 832 31.12 -42.01 -8.13
N ASP A 833 30.70 -42.70 -7.06
CA ASP A 833 30.35 -42.10 -5.76
C ASP A 833 31.59 -41.50 -5.08
N SER A 834 31.94 -40.26 -5.43
CA SER A 834 32.81 -39.44 -4.59
C SER A 834 31.96 -38.43 -3.81
N SER A 835 31.71 -38.76 -2.54
CA SER A 835 31.20 -37.91 -1.45
C SER A 835 29.77 -37.34 -1.57
N GLY A 836 28.78 -38.11 -1.10
CA GLY A 836 27.72 -37.65 -0.19
C GLY A 836 27.10 -36.26 -0.40
N GLY A 837 26.65 -35.94 -1.61
CA GLY A 837 25.88 -34.74 -1.90
C GLY A 837 25.60 -34.55 -3.39
N GLY A 838 24.40 -34.97 -3.83
CA GLY A 838 23.82 -34.62 -5.15
C GLY A 838 24.48 -35.27 -6.38
N ALA A 839 23.83 -36.29 -6.94
CA ALA A 839 24.12 -36.74 -8.31
C ALA A 839 23.64 -35.69 -9.33
N THR A 840 24.40 -34.61 -9.51
CA THR A 840 24.17 -33.53 -10.49
C THR A 840 25.26 -33.47 -11.57
N CYS A 841 25.85 -34.61 -11.95
CA CYS A 841 26.96 -34.65 -12.92
C CYS A 841 26.58 -35.03 -14.36
N VAL A 842 25.32 -35.35 -14.67
CA VAL A 842 24.88 -35.67 -16.04
C VAL A 842 23.94 -34.60 -16.55
N SER A 843 24.45 -33.66 -17.36
CA SER A 843 23.62 -32.58 -17.95
C SER A 843 22.93 -33.00 -19.25
N HIS A 844 23.50 -33.94 -19.99
CA HIS A 844 23.00 -34.40 -21.29
C HIS A 844 23.02 -35.92 -21.38
N ILE A 845 22.04 -36.46 -22.11
CA ILE A 845 21.93 -37.89 -22.42
C ILE A 845 22.19 -38.07 -23.92
N PRO A 846 23.21 -38.84 -24.32
CA PRO A 846 23.42 -39.19 -25.72
C PRO A 846 22.17 -39.77 -26.35
N ALA A 847 21.80 -39.33 -27.55
CA ALA A 847 20.55 -39.74 -28.22
C ALA A 847 20.39 -41.27 -28.32
N ALA A 848 21.49 -42.00 -28.54
CA ALA A 848 21.51 -43.45 -28.61
C ALA A 848 21.19 -44.14 -27.27
N ASP A 849 21.50 -43.48 -26.16
CA ASP A 849 21.34 -43.99 -24.81
C ASP A 849 20.00 -43.59 -24.18
N PHE A 850 19.28 -42.63 -24.77
CA PHE A 850 18.03 -42.10 -24.20
C PHE A 850 16.90 -43.15 -24.12
N THR A 851 16.56 -43.84 -25.21
CA THR A 851 15.54 -44.91 -25.17
C THR A 851 15.97 -46.11 -24.31
N PRO A 852 17.23 -46.60 -24.38
CA PRO A 852 17.74 -47.58 -23.42
C PRO A 852 17.64 -47.12 -21.96
N PHE A 853 17.87 -45.84 -21.67
CA PHE A 853 17.72 -45.25 -20.35
C PHE A 853 16.25 -45.23 -19.90
N CYS A 854 15.31 -44.78 -20.75
CA CYS A 854 13.88 -44.85 -20.44
C CYS A 854 13.41 -46.29 -20.15
N ASN A 855 13.89 -47.27 -20.92
CA ASN A 855 13.60 -48.69 -20.67
C ASN A 855 14.25 -49.20 -19.36
N PHE A 856 15.45 -48.74 -19.04
CA PHE A 856 16.10 -49.04 -17.77
C PHE A 856 15.29 -48.52 -16.57
N LEU A 857 14.76 -47.30 -16.65
CA LEU A 857 13.86 -46.74 -15.64
C LEU A 857 12.55 -47.54 -15.50
N ARG A 858 11.94 -47.95 -16.62
CA ARG A 858 10.73 -48.82 -16.61
C ARG A 858 11.01 -50.18 -15.97
N ASN A 859 12.16 -50.78 -16.26
CA ASN A 859 12.57 -52.06 -15.68
C ASN A 859 12.84 -51.95 -14.16
N ALA A 860 13.22 -50.77 -13.67
CA ALA A 860 13.33 -50.48 -12.23
C ALA A 860 11.96 -50.26 -11.55
N GLY A 861 10.86 -50.24 -12.32
CA GLY A 861 9.48 -50.07 -11.85
C GLY A 861 8.95 -48.63 -11.92
N LEU A 862 9.72 -47.68 -12.45
CA LEU A 862 9.23 -46.31 -12.68
C LEU A 862 8.32 -46.24 -13.90
N ASP A 863 7.32 -45.36 -13.85
CA ASP A 863 6.46 -45.08 -14.99
C ASP A 863 7.08 -43.95 -15.82
N VAL A 864 7.50 -44.27 -17.05
CA VAL A 864 7.98 -43.29 -18.04
C VAL A 864 7.01 -43.30 -19.21
N PRO A 865 6.05 -42.37 -19.25
CA PRO A 865 5.05 -42.30 -20.32
C PRO A 865 5.70 -42.07 -21.68
N LEU A 866 5.12 -42.65 -22.73
CA LEU A 866 5.60 -42.47 -24.12
C LEU A 866 5.64 -40.99 -24.54
N ARG A 867 4.66 -40.18 -24.09
CA ARG A 867 4.62 -38.73 -24.36
C ARG A 867 5.78 -37.98 -23.69
N CYS A 868 6.12 -38.36 -22.46
CA CYS A 868 7.27 -37.78 -21.75
C CYS A 868 8.59 -38.11 -22.48
N GLU A 869 8.77 -39.36 -22.92
CA GLU A 869 9.93 -39.77 -23.73
C GLU A 869 9.99 -38.97 -25.04
N PHE A 870 8.85 -38.85 -25.73
CA PHE A 870 8.78 -38.13 -26.99
C PHE A 870 9.08 -36.63 -26.86
N GLU A 871 8.48 -35.93 -25.90
CA GLU A 871 8.66 -34.49 -25.73
C GLU A 871 10.07 -34.14 -25.24
N ALA A 872 10.63 -34.94 -24.32
CA ALA A 872 12.04 -34.80 -23.95
C ALA A 872 12.97 -35.03 -25.16
N GLY A 873 12.69 -36.04 -25.99
CA GLY A 873 13.42 -36.33 -27.22
C GLY A 873 13.29 -35.28 -28.33
N GLN A 874 12.40 -34.29 -28.19
CA GLN A 874 12.29 -33.14 -29.10
C GLN A 874 13.13 -31.93 -28.66
N ALA A 875 13.46 -31.84 -27.37
CA ALA A 875 14.30 -30.78 -26.81
C ALA A 875 15.76 -31.25 -26.76
N VAL A 876 16.44 -31.16 -27.89
CA VAL A 876 17.81 -31.68 -28.06
C VAL A 876 18.86 -30.57 -28.19
N THR A 877 20.11 -30.89 -27.86
CA THR A 877 21.29 -30.06 -28.13
C THR A 877 21.62 -30.06 -29.62
N THR A 878 22.64 -29.28 -30.03
CA THR A 878 23.17 -29.30 -31.39
C THR A 878 23.69 -30.67 -31.83
N ASP A 879 24.15 -31.48 -30.87
CA ASP A 879 24.68 -32.83 -31.11
C ASP A 879 23.58 -33.91 -31.08
N GLY A 880 22.33 -33.51 -30.84
CA GLY A 880 21.17 -34.41 -30.74
C GLY A 880 20.93 -34.97 -29.34
N ASP A 881 21.67 -34.55 -28.33
CA ASP A 881 21.55 -35.06 -26.97
C ASP A 881 20.34 -34.48 -26.24
N VAL A 882 19.70 -35.26 -25.38
CA VAL A 882 18.55 -34.81 -24.58
C VAL A 882 19.04 -34.14 -23.30
N TYR A 883 18.47 -32.99 -22.94
CA TYR A 883 18.77 -32.34 -21.65
C TYR A 883 18.18 -33.14 -20.49
N MET A 884 19.03 -33.59 -19.56
CA MET A 884 18.61 -34.38 -18.39
C MET A 884 17.61 -33.61 -17.54
N ASP A 885 17.90 -32.34 -17.23
CA ASP A 885 17.04 -31.51 -16.38
C ASP A 885 15.64 -31.31 -16.98
N TYR A 886 15.56 -31.16 -18.31
CA TYR A 886 14.26 -31.03 -19.00
C TYR A 886 13.48 -32.34 -18.96
N PHE A 887 14.13 -33.49 -19.21
CA PHE A 887 13.49 -34.80 -19.07
C PHE A 887 12.99 -35.02 -17.62
N LEU A 888 13.81 -34.71 -16.62
CA LEU A 888 13.43 -34.83 -15.21
C LEU A 888 12.29 -33.89 -14.82
N GLN A 889 12.27 -32.67 -15.37
CA GLN A 889 11.17 -31.73 -15.17
C GLN A 889 9.84 -32.28 -15.72
N LEU A 890 9.85 -32.86 -16.93
CA LEU A 890 8.67 -33.49 -17.53
C LEU A 890 8.23 -34.74 -16.75
N LEU A 891 9.18 -35.56 -16.29
CA LEU A 891 8.91 -36.80 -15.56
C LEU A 891 8.38 -36.52 -14.14
N ARG A 892 8.91 -35.50 -13.47
CA ARG A 892 8.49 -35.11 -12.11
C ARG A 892 7.23 -34.23 -12.09
N GLY A 893 6.79 -33.74 -13.24
CA GLY A 893 5.59 -32.91 -13.39
C GLY A 893 4.28 -33.71 -13.48
N ASP A 894 3.17 -32.98 -13.49
CA ASP A 894 1.80 -33.50 -13.55
C ASP A 894 1.23 -33.55 -14.98
N THR A 895 2.08 -33.35 -16.01
CA THR A 895 1.62 -33.18 -17.40
C THR A 895 1.25 -34.51 -18.07
N PHE A 896 2.04 -35.57 -17.88
CA PHE A 896 1.86 -36.85 -18.61
C PHE A 896 1.30 -37.99 -17.76
N HIS A 897 1.42 -37.88 -16.44
CA HIS A 897 0.90 -38.83 -15.47
C HIS A 897 0.55 -38.09 -14.20
N GLN A 898 -0.58 -38.48 -13.59
CA GLN A 898 -1.14 -37.82 -12.42
C GLN A 898 -1.56 -38.90 -11.43
N SER A 899 -1.63 -38.53 -10.15
CA SER A 899 -2.35 -39.34 -9.16
C SER A 899 -3.80 -39.55 -9.63
N CYS A 900 -4.41 -40.70 -9.34
CA CYS A 900 -5.79 -40.96 -9.73
C CYS A 900 -6.74 -39.90 -9.14
N ALA A 901 -6.47 -39.42 -7.92
CA ALA A 901 -7.18 -38.32 -7.28
C ALA A 901 -7.12 -36.99 -8.07
N GLN A 902 -6.00 -36.69 -8.71
CA GLN A 902 -5.87 -35.51 -9.56
C GLN A 902 -6.52 -35.72 -10.93
N SER A 903 -6.34 -36.91 -11.52
CA SER A 903 -6.93 -37.25 -12.82
C SER A 903 -8.46 -37.27 -12.80
N GLY A 904 -9.06 -37.59 -11.64
CA GLY A 904 -10.50 -37.52 -11.47
C GLY A 904 -11.03 -36.09 -11.56
N VAL A 905 -10.23 -35.10 -11.17
CA VAL A 905 -10.65 -33.70 -11.10
C VAL A 905 -10.37 -32.99 -12.43
N THR A 906 -11.43 -32.38 -12.98
CA THR A 906 -11.35 -31.66 -14.26
C THR A 906 -10.42 -30.44 -14.17
N GLU A 907 -9.89 -29.98 -15.31
CA GLU A 907 -9.09 -28.75 -15.36
C GLU A 907 -9.83 -27.55 -14.78
N SER A 908 -11.13 -27.41 -15.08
CA SER A 908 -11.96 -26.33 -14.53
C SER A 908 -12.10 -26.42 -13.01
N GLN A 909 -12.21 -27.63 -12.45
CA GLN A 909 -12.24 -27.82 -11.00
C GLN A 909 -10.89 -27.48 -10.35
N ARG A 910 -9.78 -27.89 -10.97
CA ARG A 910 -8.42 -27.52 -10.51
C ARG A 910 -8.22 -26.01 -10.51
N ALA A 911 -8.74 -25.29 -11.50
CA ALA A 911 -8.63 -23.84 -11.58
C ALA A 911 -9.34 -23.10 -10.43
N ILE A 912 -10.48 -23.62 -9.94
CA ILE A 912 -11.26 -23.02 -8.84
C ILE A 912 -10.92 -23.61 -7.47
N GLU A 913 -10.12 -24.67 -7.43
CA GLU A 913 -9.82 -25.43 -6.20
C GLU A 913 -9.33 -24.56 -5.04
N PRO A 914 -8.41 -23.59 -5.22
CA PRO A 914 -7.94 -22.75 -4.13
C PRO A 914 -9.05 -21.90 -3.49
N LEU A 915 -9.99 -21.39 -4.29
CA LEU A 915 -11.14 -20.63 -3.80
C LEU A 915 -12.06 -21.50 -2.95
N CYS A 916 -12.44 -22.67 -3.48
CA CYS A 916 -13.31 -23.61 -2.78
C CYS A 916 -12.66 -24.11 -1.48
N ARG A 917 -11.35 -24.35 -1.51
CA ARG A 917 -10.57 -24.78 -0.34
C ARG A 917 -10.55 -23.72 0.76
N ALA A 918 -10.25 -22.47 0.41
CA ALA A 918 -10.24 -21.37 1.37
C ALA A 918 -11.64 -21.11 1.96
N HIS A 919 -12.69 -21.18 1.13
CA HIS A 919 -14.08 -21.05 1.60
C HIS A 919 -14.49 -22.19 2.52
N TRP A 920 -14.19 -23.43 2.13
CA TRP A 920 -14.45 -24.61 2.96
C TRP A 920 -13.71 -24.54 4.30
N GLY A 921 -12.49 -24.00 4.31
CA GLY A 921 -11.68 -23.76 5.51
C GLY A 921 -12.33 -22.79 6.51
N ILE A 922 -13.23 -21.90 6.09
CA ILE A 922 -13.98 -21.01 6.99
C ILE A 922 -15.05 -21.78 7.77
N TYR A 923 -15.72 -22.74 7.12
CA TYR A 923 -16.68 -23.64 7.76
C TYR A 923 -16.00 -24.75 8.59
N HIS A 924 -14.73 -25.02 8.28
CA HIS A 924 -13.89 -26.01 8.94
C HIS A 924 -12.61 -25.37 9.50
N PRO A 925 -12.74 -24.40 10.43
CA PRO A 925 -11.60 -23.61 10.92
C PRO A 925 -10.49 -24.50 11.46
N GLY A 926 -9.25 -24.23 11.04
CA GLY A 926 -8.07 -25.00 11.40
C GLY A 926 -8.02 -26.42 10.80
N ALA A 927 -8.68 -26.65 9.67
CA ALA A 927 -8.61 -27.93 8.94
C ALA A 927 -7.19 -28.27 8.47
N THR A 928 -6.89 -29.56 8.51
CA THR A 928 -5.65 -30.14 7.99
C THR A 928 -5.79 -30.52 6.52
N GLU A 929 -4.67 -30.74 5.84
CA GLU A 929 -4.63 -31.28 4.47
C GLU A 929 -5.37 -32.61 4.34
N ALA A 930 -5.33 -33.45 5.37
CA ALA A 930 -6.05 -34.72 5.41
C ALA A 930 -7.57 -34.54 5.34
N GLU A 931 -8.10 -33.54 6.06
CA GLU A 931 -9.52 -33.23 6.04
C GLU A 931 -9.94 -32.63 4.70
N TRP A 932 -9.12 -31.74 4.13
CA TRP A 932 -9.35 -31.20 2.79
C TRP A 932 -9.35 -32.33 1.75
N ALA A 933 -8.33 -33.19 1.73
CA ALA A 933 -8.19 -34.25 0.75
C ALA A 933 -9.42 -35.19 0.72
N SER A 934 -9.94 -35.59 1.88
CA SER A 934 -11.17 -36.40 1.93
C SER A 934 -12.43 -35.64 1.49
N ALA A 935 -12.54 -34.35 1.80
CA ALA A 935 -13.71 -33.56 1.38
C ALA A 935 -13.64 -33.09 -0.08
N ARG A 936 -12.42 -33.00 -0.64
CA ARG A 936 -12.06 -32.32 -1.90
C ARG A 936 -13.00 -32.71 -3.03
N ARG A 937 -13.17 -34.01 -3.28
CA ARG A 937 -13.99 -34.49 -4.39
C ARG A 937 -15.44 -34.05 -4.28
N SER A 938 -16.03 -34.24 -3.11
CA SER A 938 -17.42 -33.90 -2.84
C SER A 938 -17.66 -32.39 -2.94
N VAL A 939 -16.75 -31.60 -2.38
CA VAL A 939 -16.81 -30.14 -2.42
C VAL A 939 -16.71 -29.61 -3.84
N LEU A 940 -15.74 -30.09 -4.64
CA LEU A 940 -15.57 -29.62 -6.03
C LEU A 940 -16.68 -30.09 -6.97
N ASP A 941 -17.24 -31.28 -6.75
CA ASP A 941 -18.41 -31.76 -7.52
C ASP A 941 -19.67 -30.94 -7.17
N HIS A 942 -19.89 -30.62 -5.89
CA HIS A 942 -20.97 -29.74 -5.46
C HIS A 942 -20.79 -28.32 -6.01
N ALA A 943 -19.56 -27.78 -5.91
CA ALA A 943 -19.20 -26.47 -6.44
C ALA A 943 -19.52 -26.34 -7.93
N MET A 944 -19.19 -27.35 -8.73
CA MET A 944 -19.42 -27.32 -10.18
C MET A 944 -20.84 -27.63 -10.64
N SER A 945 -21.64 -28.28 -9.78
CA SER A 945 -23.01 -28.68 -10.10
C SER A 945 -24.04 -27.67 -9.60
N GLN A 946 -23.92 -27.21 -8.35
CA GLN A 946 -24.89 -26.33 -7.70
C GLN A 946 -24.40 -24.88 -7.60
N GLU A 947 -23.09 -24.66 -7.45
CA GLU A 947 -22.54 -23.33 -7.13
C GLU A 947 -21.65 -22.76 -8.25
N ARG A 948 -21.80 -23.26 -9.49
CA ARG A 948 -20.87 -22.96 -10.58
C ARG A 948 -20.64 -21.45 -10.77
N GLU A 949 -21.72 -20.68 -10.73
CA GLU A 949 -21.67 -19.24 -10.97
C GLU A 949 -20.96 -18.46 -9.85
N TRP A 950 -20.79 -19.04 -8.65
CA TRP A 950 -19.98 -18.44 -7.58
C TRP A 950 -18.48 -18.60 -7.86
N TRP A 951 -18.07 -19.76 -8.37
CA TRP A 951 -16.67 -20.16 -8.45
C TRP A 951 -16.04 -19.94 -9.82
N PHE A 952 -16.85 -19.97 -10.89
CA PHE A 952 -16.33 -19.89 -12.25
C PHE A 952 -15.72 -18.50 -12.53
N PRO A 953 -14.58 -18.43 -13.24
CA PRO A 953 -13.93 -17.16 -13.55
C PRO A 953 -14.89 -16.16 -14.21
N ASN A 954 -14.95 -14.95 -13.68
CA ASN A 954 -15.82 -13.87 -14.14
C ASN A 954 -15.01 -12.66 -14.56
N ASP A 955 -15.07 -12.29 -15.84
CA ASP A 955 -14.23 -11.21 -16.39
C ASP A 955 -14.50 -9.82 -15.80
N MET A 956 -15.66 -9.59 -15.18
CA MET A 956 -15.95 -8.32 -14.50
C MET A 956 -15.45 -8.30 -13.05
N LEU A 957 -15.47 -9.44 -12.34
CA LEU A 957 -15.18 -9.50 -10.90
C LEU A 957 -13.79 -10.06 -10.57
N ASP A 958 -13.20 -10.86 -11.46
CA ASP A 958 -11.92 -11.49 -11.21
C ASP A 958 -10.75 -10.52 -11.34
N VAL A 959 -9.76 -10.71 -10.48
CA VAL A 959 -8.50 -9.97 -10.54
C VAL A 959 -7.38 -10.89 -11.01
N LYS A 960 -7.00 -10.80 -12.29
CA LYS A 960 -5.98 -11.69 -12.90
C LYS A 960 -4.59 -11.57 -12.25
N ASP A 961 -4.27 -10.43 -11.65
CA ASP A 961 -2.97 -10.16 -11.03
C ASP A 961 -3.12 -9.20 -9.83
N VAL A 962 -2.63 -9.62 -8.66
CA VAL A 962 -2.66 -8.82 -7.42
C VAL A 962 -1.73 -7.59 -7.49
N VAL A 963 -0.67 -7.65 -8.29
CA VAL A 963 0.27 -6.54 -8.41
C VAL A 963 -0.35 -5.42 -9.23
N THR A 964 -0.92 -5.75 -10.39
CA THR A 964 -1.40 -4.75 -11.36
C THR A 964 -2.92 -4.63 -11.49
N GLY A 965 -3.70 -5.41 -10.75
CA GLY A 965 -5.16 -5.44 -10.89
C GLY A 965 -5.86 -4.09 -10.66
N ASN A 966 -5.26 -3.23 -9.83
CA ASN A 966 -5.75 -1.88 -9.53
C ASN A 966 -5.45 -0.83 -10.63
N THR A 967 -4.52 -1.13 -11.54
CA THR A 967 -4.03 -0.21 -12.59
C THR A 967 -4.44 -0.68 -13.99
N ASN A 968 -4.30 -1.98 -14.26
CA ASN A 968 -4.60 -2.58 -15.57
C ASN A 968 -6.01 -3.18 -15.67
N GLY A 969 -6.58 -3.65 -14.54
CA GLY A 969 -7.86 -4.38 -14.53
C GLY A 969 -9.08 -3.51 -14.24
N LEU A 970 -8.95 -2.49 -13.38
CA LEU A 970 -10.08 -1.67 -12.91
C LEU A 970 -9.82 -0.18 -13.15
N THR A 971 -10.62 0.44 -14.02
CA THR A 971 -10.54 1.88 -14.27
C THR A 971 -11.47 2.68 -13.35
N PRO A 972 -11.13 3.95 -13.00
CA PRO A 972 -11.99 4.80 -12.20
C PRO A 972 -13.42 4.95 -12.73
N GLN A 973 -13.59 4.94 -14.06
CA GLN A 973 -14.89 5.08 -14.72
C GLN A 973 -15.73 3.81 -14.66
N MET A 974 -15.09 2.63 -14.76
CA MET A 974 -15.79 1.34 -14.70
C MET A 974 -16.05 0.86 -13.27
N TYR A 975 -15.34 1.39 -12.28
CA TYR A 975 -15.51 1.05 -10.87
C TYR A 975 -16.97 0.98 -10.39
N PRO A 976 -17.81 2.03 -10.52
CA PRO A 976 -19.18 1.99 -10.00
C PRO A 976 -20.05 0.95 -10.72
N ALA A 977 -19.85 0.74 -12.02
CA ALA A 977 -20.57 -0.27 -12.79
C ALA A 977 -20.17 -1.70 -12.37
N THR A 978 -18.88 -1.91 -12.09
CA THR A 978 -18.34 -3.22 -11.68
C THR A 978 -18.80 -3.59 -10.26
N VAL A 979 -18.80 -2.62 -9.34
CA VAL A 979 -19.40 -2.82 -8.00
C VAL A 979 -20.88 -3.14 -8.11
N ARG A 980 -21.62 -2.40 -8.95
CA ARG A 980 -23.04 -2.67 -9.17
C ARG A 980 -23.27 -4.08 -9.72
N TYR A 981 -22.49 -4.51 -10.71
CA TYR A 981 -22.55 -5.85 -11.26
C TYR A 981 -22.35 -6.92 -10.17
N GLY A 982 -21.36 -6.75 -9.28
CA GLY A 982 -21.14 -7.66 -8.15
C GLY A 982 -22.34 -7.73 -7.21
N VAL A 983 -22.96 -6.60 -6.88
CA VAL A 983 -24.17 -6.54 -6.04
C VAL A 983 -25.35 -7.23 -6.72
N GLU A 984 -25.61 -6.94 -7.99
CA GLU A 984 -26.72 -7.53 -8.75
C GLU A 984 -26.54 -9.04 -8.90
N LEU A 985 -25.33 -9.50 -9.23
CA LEU A 985 -25.02 -10.93 -9.32
C LEU A 985 -25.27 -11.63 -7.98
N CYS A 986 -24.71 -11.12 -6.89
CA CYS A 986 -24.91 -11.71 -5.56
C CYS A 986 -26.38 -11.64 -5.11
N THR A 987 -27.17 -10.66 -5.57
CA THR A 987 -28.60 -10.57 -5.24
C THR A 987 -29.40 -11.70 -5.91
N VAL A 988 -29.02 -12.08 -7.13
CA VAL A 988 -29.73 -13.09 -7.94
C VAL A 988 -29.30 -14.52 -7.59
N LEU A 989 -28.03 -14.73 -7.25
CA LEU A 989 -27.54 -16.06 -6.93
C LEU A 989 -28.15 -16.61 -5.63
N SER A 990 -28.14 -17.93 -5.50
CA SER A 990 -28.66 -18.64 -4.34
C SER A 990 -27.60 -19.49 -3.66
N ALA A 991 -27.84 -19.78 -2.38
CA ALA A 991 -27.02 -20.64 -1.55
C ALA A 991 -27.90 -21.61 -0.73
N GLU A 992 -27.39 -22.82 -0.50
CA GLU A 992 -28.10 -23.89 0.21
C GLU A 992 -27.53 -24.09 1.61
N GLY A 993 -28.39 -24.14 2.62
CA GLY A 993 -28.06 -24.49 4.00
C GLY A 993 -28.80 -25.74 4.47
N LYS A 994 -28.15 -26.51 5.35
CA LYS A 994 -28.74 -27.70 5.98
C LYS A 994 -28.55 -27.63 7.48
N PHE A 995 -29.54 -28.15 8.22
CA PHE A 995 -29.45 -28.36 9.66
C PHE A 995 -30.21 -29.63 10.06
N THR A 996 -29.66 -30.39 11.00
CA THR A 996 -30.23 -31.64 11.49
C THR A 996 -30.23 -31.63 13.01
N ASP A 997 -31.39 -31.91 13.61
CA ASP A 997 -31.51 -32.08 15.06
C ASP A 997 -31.11 -33.51 15.47
N HIS A 998 -29.83 -33.68 15.78
CA HIS A 998 -29.28 -34.94 16.25
C HIS A 998 -29.54 -35.24 17.74
N LYS A 999 -30.07 -34.28 18.51
CA LYS A 999 -30.23 -34.44 19.97
C LYS A 999 -31.61 -35.01 20.36
N CYS A 1000 -32.65 -34.70 19.59
CA CYS A 1000 -34.03 -35.06 19.97
C CYS A 1000 -34.74 -35.94 18.93
N SER A 1001 -34.87 -35.49 17.69
CA SER A 1001 -35.86 -36.04 16.75
C SER A 1001 -35.31 -36.71 15.50
N GLY A 1002 -34.08 -36.39 15.08
CA GLY A 1002 -33.55 -36.78 13.77
C GLY A 1002 -34.14 -35.97 12.59
N LEU A 1003 -34.98 -34.96 12.88
CA LEU A 1003 -35.54 -34.09 11.84
C LEU A 1003 -34.45 -33.22 11.23
N SER A 1004 -34.42 -33.15 9.90
CA SER A 1004 -33.54 -32.23 9.18
C SER A 1004 -34.34 -31.29 8.29
N ALA A 1005 -33.78 -30.10 8.05
CA ALA A 1005 -34.29 -29.17 7.06
C ALA A 1005 -33.18 -28.68 6.14
N ARG A 1006 -33.56 -28.43 4.89
CA ARG A 1006 -32.73 -27.81 3.87
C ARG A 1006 -33.43 -26.58 3.35
N SER A 1007 -32.69 -25.49 3.26
CA SER A 1007 -33.18 -24.21 2.80
C SER A 1007 -32.29 -23.64 1.71
N THR A 1008 -32.90 -23.11 0.66
CA THR A 1008 -32.22 -22.33 -0.39
C THR A 1008 -32.60 -20.88 -0.22
N VAL A 1009 -31.61 -19.99 -0.16
CA VAL A 1009 -31.79 -18.55 0.06
C VAL A 1009 -31.10 -17.77 -1.04
N ASN A 1010 -31.73 -16.70 -1.54
CA ASN A 1010 -31.10 -15.77 -2.48
C ASN A 1010 -30.51 -14.54 -1.78
N GLY A 1011 -29.87 -13.65 -2.53
CA GLY A 1011 -29.15 -12.51 -1.95
C GLY A 1011 -30.01 -11.41 -1.33
N THR A 1012 -31.33 -11.49 -1.44
CA THR A 1012 -32.25 -10.64 -0.65
C THR A 1012 -32.45 -11.16 0.78
N GLY A 1013 -31.95 -12.36 1.09
CA GLY A 1013 -32.21 -13.08 2.34
C GLY A 1013 -33.51 -13.88 2.34
N ALA A 1014 -34.25 -13.88 1.22
CA ALA A 1014 -35.49 -14.62 1.06
C ALA A 1014 -35.25 -16.11 0.80
N ALA A 1015 -36.07 -16.96 1.40
CA ALA A 1015 -36.05 -18.40 1.16
C ALA A 1015 -36.77 -18.72 -0.16
N GLU A 1016 -36.03 -19.25 -1.13
CA GLU A 1016 -36.60 -19.77 -2.38
C GLU A 1016 -37.27 -21.14 -2.17
N SER A 1017 -36.68 -21.96 -1.31
CA SER A 1017 -37.25 -23.25 -0.93
C SER A 1017 -36.90 -23.63 0.51
N ILE A 1018 -37.82 -24.34 1.17
CA ILE A 1018 -37.62 -24.97 2.48
C ILE A 1018 -38.18 -26.38 2.38
N THR A 1019 -37.35 -27.38 2.69
CA THR A 1019 -37.71 -28.79 2.62
C THR A 1019 -37.35 -29.48 3.93
N PHE A 1020 -38.29 -30.22 4.51
CA PHE A 1020 -38.04 -31.09 5.65
C PHE A 1020 -37.70 -32.49 5.15
N ASP A 1021 -36.74 -33.14 5.79
CA ASP A 1021 -36.39 -34.52 5.54
C ASP A 1021 -36.52 -35.32 6.85
N THR A 1022 -37.43 -36.29 6.80
CA THR A 1022 -37.82 -37.16 7.90
C THR A 1022 -37.22 -38.56 7.78
N SER A 1023 -36.34 -38.81 6.81
CA SER A 1023 -35.74 -40.14 6.56
C SER A 1023 -34.89 -40.66 7.72
N GLN A 1024 -34.37 -39.76 8.56
CA GLN A 1024 -33.56 -40.08 9.74
C GLN A 1024 -34.38 -40.04 11.05
N CYS A 1025 -35.66 -39.69 10.98
CA CYS A 1025 -36.55 -39.71 12.14
C CYS A 1025 -36.92 -41.17 12.49
N SER A 1026 -36.98 -41.50 13.78
CA SER A 1026 -37.56 -42.78 14.21
C SER A 1026 -39.07 -42.81 13.93
N ASP A 1027 -39.64 -43.96 13.52
CA ASP A 1027 -41.08 -44.13 13.27
C ASP A 1027 -42.00 -43.75 14.47
N THR A 1028 -41.42 -43.60 15.67
CA THR A 1028 -42.09 -43.25 16.94
C THR A 1028 -41.98 -41.78 17.34
N SER A 1029 -41.30 -40.92 16.58
CA SER A 1029 -41.02 -39.54 17.01
C SER A 1029 -42.25 -38.62 16.89
N ASN A 1030 -42.80 -38.20 18.03
CA ASN A 1030 -43.74 -37.07 18.10
C ASN A 1030 -42.96 -35.75 18.01
N ILE A 1031 -42.83 -35.21 16.79
CA ILE A 1031 -42.13 -33.95 16.56
C ILE A 1031 -43.09 -32.78 16.81
N SER A 1032 -42.78 -31.92 17.78
CA SER A 1032 -43.55 -30.70 18.02
C SER A 1032 -43.33 -29.68 16.89
N VAL A 1033 -44.32 -28.83 16.64
CA VAL A 1033 -44.19 -27.73 15.69
C VAL A 1033 -43.05 -26.79 16.09
N GLU A 1034 -42.84 -26.58 17.41
CA GLU A 1034 -41.73 -25.76 17.93
C GLU A 1034 -40.36 -26.31 17.53
N ASN A 1035 -40.15 -27.63 17.64
CA ASN A 1035 -38.90 -28.27 17.22
C ASN A 1035 -38.71 -28.16 15.70
N ALA A 1036 -39.77 -28.36 14.91
CA ALA A 1036 -39.71 -28.21 13.45
C ALA A 1036 -39.37 -26.76 13.03
N LEU A 1037 -39.95 -25.76 13.70
CA LEU A 1037 -39.64 -24.35 13.48
C LEU A 1037 -38.18 -24.02 13.85
N GLN A 1038 -37.67 -24.58 14.95
CA GLN A 1038 -36.28 -24.40 15.36
C GLN A 1038 -35.29 -24.99 14.33
N VAL A 1039 -35.60 -26.18 13.80
CA VAL A 1039 -34.79 -26.83 12.76
C VAL A 1039 -34.77 -26.00 11.47
N VAL A 1040 -35.92 -25.48 11.03
CA VAL A 1040 -35.98 -24.58 9.86
C VAL A 1040 -35.26 -23.27 10.11
N GLN A 1041 -35.42 -22.66 11.28
CA GLN A 1041 -34.73 -21.42 11.63
C GLN A 1041 -33.21 -21.57 11.53
N ARG A 1042 -32.67 -22.69 11.99
CA ARG A 1042 -31.24 -23.00 11.89
C ARG A 1042 -30.81 -23.30 10.45
N ALA A 1043 -31.60 -24.06 9.68
CA ALA A 1043 -31.31 -24.32 8.27
C ALA A 1043 -31.29 -23.02 7.43
N LEU A 1044 -32.23 -22.11 7.69
CA LEU A 1044 -32.27 -20.77 7.08
C LEU A 1044 -31.05 -19.93 7.49
N SER A 1045 -30.68 -19.92 8.77
CA SER A 1045 -29.47 -19.23 9.24
C SER A 1045 -28.22 -19.75 8.54
N ASN A 1046 -28.08 -21.07 8.41
CA ASN A 1046 -26.94 -21.69 7.72
C ASN A 1046 -26.92 -21.34 6.23
N ALA A 1047 -28.09 -21.26 5.57
CA ALA A 1047 -28.21 -20.87 4.17
C ALA A 1047 -27.81 -19.40 3.97
N GLN A 1048 -28.27 -18.50 4.85
CA GLN A 1048 -27.89 -17.08 4.85
C GLN A 1048 -26.39 -16.89 5.10
N ASP A 1049 -25.83 -17.63 6.07
CA ASP A 1049 -24.39 -17.58 6.37
C ASP A 1049 -23.57 -18.10 5.17
N ARG A 1050 -24.00 -19.19 4.52
CA ARG A 1050 -23.39 -19.68 3.27
C ARG A 1050 -23.45 -18.66 2.15
N HIS A 1051 -24.58 -17.99 1.99
CA HIS A 1051 -24.68 -16.91 1.03
C HIS A 1051 -23.70 -15.77 1.34
N ASN A 1052 -23.59 -15.33 2.59
CA ASN A 1052 -22.71 -14.22 2.97
C ASN A 1052 -21.23 -14.54 2.71
N THR A 1053 -20.80 -15.76 3.02
CA THR A 1053 -19.41 -16.19 2.77
C THR A 1053 -19.12 -16.33 1.27
N LEU A 1054 -20.06 -16.87 0.48
CA LEU A 1054 -19.94 -16.95 -0.98
C LEU A 1054 -19.87 -15.56 -1.63
N SER A 1055 -20.72 -14.62 -1.21
CA SER A 1055 -20.68 -13.23 -1.67
C SER A 1055 -19.34 -12.54 -1.37
N ALA A 1056 -18.79 -12.78 -0.17
CA ALA A 1056 -17.48 -12.26 0.21
C ALA A 1056 -16.36 -12.82 -0.68
N PHE A 1057 -16.42 -14.11 -1.06
CA PHE A 1057 -15.44 -14.72 -1.96
C PHE A 1057 -15.58 -14.24 -3.40
N ARG A 1058 -16.82 -14.05 -3.88
CA ARG A 1058 -17.10 -13.61 -5.25
C ARG A 1058 -16.70 -12.16 -5.50
N THR A 1059 -16.86 -11.28 -4.51
CA THR A 1059 -16.63 -9.83 -4.68
C THR A 1059 -15.38 -9.31 -3.98
N GLY A 1060 -14.82 -10.08 -3.03
CA GLY A 1060 -13.76 -9.61 -2.13
C GLY A 1060 -12.46 -9.24 -2.82
N ALA A 1061 -12.01 -9.99 -3.84
CA ALA A 1061 -10.78 -9.67 -4.57
C ALA A 1061 -10.88 -8.29 -5.25
N LEU A 1062 -11.97 -8.05 -5.99
CA LEU A 1062 -12.24 -6.76 -6.61
C LEU A 1062 -12.39 -5.64 -5.56
N ALA A 1063 -13.08 -5.91 -4.45
CA ALA A 1063 -13.27 -4.93 -3.37
C ALA A 1063 -11.93 -4.49 -2.76
N LYS A 1064 -10.99 -5.41 -2.50
CA LYS A 1064 -9.64 -5.07 -2.01
C LYS A 1064 -8.87 -4.22 -3.02
N HIS A 1065 -8.99 -4.51 -4.32
CA HIS A 1065 -8.35 -3.72 -5.37
C HIS A 1065 -8.99 -2.34 -5.55
N SER A 1066 -10.31 -2.24 -5.42
CA SER A 1066 -11.00 -0.95 -5.49
C SER A 1066 -10.65 -0.04 -4.31
N GLN A 1067 -10.39 -0.59 -3.13
CA GLN A 1067 -9.85 0.16 -1.99
C GLN A 1067 -8.50 0.80 -2.33
N VAL A 1068 -7.60 0.06 -2.99
CA VAL A 1068 -6.31 0.63 -3.44
C VAL A 1068 -6.52 1.72 -4.47
N LEU A 1069 -7.37 1.49 -5.47
CA LEU A 1069 -7.70 2.47 -6.52
C LEU A 1069 -8.23 3.78 -5.93
N LEU A 1070 -9.17 3.71 -4.97
CA LEU A 1070 -9.78 4.88 -4.34
C LEU A 1070 -8.85 5.58 -3.34
N PHE A 1071 -8.10 4.81 -2.54
CA PHE A 1071 -7.25 5.36 -1.49
C PHE A 1071 -5.95 5.94 -2.05
N CYS A 1072 -5.21 5.18 -2.84
CA CYS A 1072 -3.94 5.61 -3.42
C CYS A 1072 -4.14 6.47 -4.67
N GLY A 1073 -5.19 6.18 -5.46
CA GLY A 1073 -5.56 6.94 -6.65
C GLY A 1073 -6.48 8.14 -6.36
N ILE A 1074 -6.56 8.61 -5.11
CA ILE A 1074 -7.47 9.69 -4.68
C ILE A 1074 -7.37 10.95 -5.55
N ASN A 1075 -6.18 11.26 -6.07
CA ASN A 1075 -5.93 12.43 -6.92
C ASN A 1075 -6.57 12.35 -8.31
N ALA A 1076 -7.09 11.18 -8.72
CA ALA A 1076 -7.89 11.02 -9.93
C ALA A 1076 -9.37 11.40 -9.75
N TYR A 1077 -9.83 11.61 -8.51
CA TYR A 1077 -11.24 11.82 -8.18
C TYR A 1077 -11.53 13.25 -7.71
N GLU A 1078 -12.79 13.65 -7.84
CA GLU A 1078 -13.31 14.98 -7.45
C GLU A 1078 -13.28 15.25 -5.94
N PHE A 1079 -13.18 14.20 -5.11
CA PHE A 1079 -13.01 14.32 -3.66
C PHE A 1079 -11.54 14.32 -3.22
N GLY A 1080 -10.59 14.31 -4.15
CA GLY A 1080 -9.15 14.35 -3.90
C GLY A 1080 -8.49 15.70 -4.20
N GLY A 1081 -7.26 15.86 -3.69
CA GLY A 1081 -6.43 17.04 -3.92
C GLY A 1081 -7.14 18.37 -3.65
N LYS A 1082 -7.03 19.32 -4.58
CA LYS A 1082 -7.62 20.67 -4.46
C LYS A 1082 -9.16 20.69 -4.41
N TYR A 1083 -9.84 19.63 -4.88
CA TYR A 1083 -11.29 19.57 -4.96
C TYR A 1083 -11.94 18.97 -3.71
N ALA A 1084 -11.16 18.32 -2.84
CA ALA A 1084 -11.64 17.76 -1.57
C ALA A 1084 -12.37 18.79 -0.70
N ARG A 1085 -11.88 20.05 -0.66
CA ARG A 1085 -12.53 21.14 0.07
C ARG A 1085 -13.90 21.51 -0.50
N THR A 1086 -14.04 21.48 -1.82
CA THR A 1086 -15.34 21.69 -2.50
C THR A 1086 -16.31 20.58 -2.17
N TYR A 1087 -15.86 19.32 -2.19
CA TYR A 1087 -16.69 18.17 -1.84
C TYR A 1087 -17.17 18.25 -0.38
N ALA A 1088 -16.28 18.61 0.55
CA ALA A 1088 -16.62 18.81 1.96
C ALA A 1088 -17.60 19.98 2.18
N TYR A 1089 -17.43 21.09 1.42
CA TYR A 1089 -18.39 22.20 1.41
C TYR A 1089 -19.78 21.75 0.95
N ALA A 1090 -19.85 21.06 -0.20
CA ALA A 1090 -21.11 20.57 -0.76
C ALA A 1090 -21.81 19.58 0.19
N HIS A 1091 -21.07 18.65 0.79
CA HIS A 1091 -21.61 17.73 1.79
C HIS A 1091 -22.15 18.44 3.04
N SER A 1092 -21.45 19.48 3.52
CA SER A 1092 -21.92 20.27 4.66
C SER A 1092 -23.17 21.09 4.33
N LYS A 1093 -23.26 21.61 3.10
CA LYS A 1093 -24.47 22.29 2.61
C LYS A 1093 -25.65 21.36 2.44
N ALA A 1094 -25.43 20.17 1.89
CA ALA A 1094 -26.47 19.14 1.80
C ALA A 1094 -27.04 18.78 3.17
N LYS A 1095 -26.21 18.69 4.22
CA LYS A 1095 -26.70 18.46 5.60
C LYS A 1095 -27.60 19.60 6.09
N GLN A 1096 -27.16 20.85 5.91
CA GLN A 1096 -27.95 22.03 6.29
C GLN A 1096 -29.28 22.10 5.54
N GLU A 1097 -29.28 21.78 4.24
CA GLU A 1097 -30.48 21.75 3.40
C GLU A 1097 -31.44 20.63 3.81
N LEU A 1098 -30.93 19.46 4.16
CA LEU A 1098 -31.73 18.35 4.70
C LEU A 1098 -32.36 18.71 6.06
N GLU A 1099 -31.64 19.41 6.93
CA GLU A 1099 -32.17 19.91 8.20
C GLU A 1099 -33.29 20.94 7.98
N ALA A 1100 -33.09 21.91 7.07
CA ALA A 1100 -34.12 22.88 6.70
C ALA A 1100 -35.36 22.21 6.09
N THR A 1101 -35.15 21.24 5.20
CA THR A 1101 -36.21 20.44 4.57
C THR A 1101 -36.98 19.61 5.60
N ALA A 1102 -36.32 19.10 6.64
CA ALA A 1102 -37.00 18.39 7.72
C ALA A 1102 -37.89 19.34 8.54
N VAL A 1103 -37.46 20.57 8.79
CA VAL A 1103 -38.23 21.59 9.51
C VAL A 1103 -39.40 22.11 8.69
N SER A 1104 -39.26 22.23 7.37
CA SER A 1104 -40.32 22.66 6.44
C SER A 1104 -41.37 21.58 6.13
N GLY A 1105 -41.33 20.43 6.82
CA GLY A 1105 -42.29 19.34 6.61
C GLY A 1105 -42.00 18.48 5.37
N ARG A 1106 -40.73 18.36 4.99
CA ARG A 1106 -40.23 17.68 3.77
C ARG A 1106 -40.61 18.37 2.46
N VAL A 1107 -40.95 19.65 2.53
CA VAL A 1107 -41.09 20.51 1.36
C VAL A 1107 -39.72 21.08 1.04
N VAL A 1108 -39.18 20.74 -0.12
CA VAL A 1108 -37.87 21.23 -0.57
C VAL A 1108 -38.02 22.70 -0.94
N SER A 1109 -37.15 23.55 -0.39
CA SER A 1109 -37.11 24.96 -0.79
C SER A 1109 -36.85 25.08 -2.29
N GLY A 1110 -37.56 25.98 -2.96
CA GLY A 1110 -37.41 26.17 -4.40
C GLY A 1110 -35.97 26.54 -4.80
N VAL A 1111 -35.54 26.14 -5.99
CA VAL A 1111 -34.17 26.40 -6.53
C VAL A 1111 -33.81 27.91 -6.65
N GLY A 1112 -34.83 28.78 -6.59
CA GLY A 1112 -34.66 30.23 -6.53
C GLY A 1112 -34.36 30.79 -5.15
N ASP A 1113 -34.54 30.01 -4.07
CA ASP A 1113 -34.44 30.46 -2.68
C ASP A 1113 -35.31 31.70 -2.35
N ASP A 1114 -36.41 31.90 -3.09
CA ASP A 1114 -37.34 33.04 -2.91
C ASP A 1114 -38.06 33.01 -1.54
N GLU A 1115 -37.99 31.86 -0.84
CA GLU A 1115 -38.58 31.60 0.47
C GLU A 1115 -37.69 32.06 1.64
N VAL A 1116 -36.45 32.45 1.35
CA VAL A 1116 -35.47 32.86 2.37
C VAL A 1116 -35.71 34.31 2.77
N GLU A 1117 -35.76 34.58 4.08
CA GLU A 1117 -36.13 35.91 4.60
C GLU A 1117 -35.10 37.00 4.26
N ARG A 1118 -33.82 36.64 4.15
CA ARG A 1118 -32.71 37.59 4.00
C ARG A 1118 -31.85 37.31 2.77
N LEU A 1119 -31.50 38.38 2.05
CA LEU A 1119 -30.52 38.30 0.94
C LEU A 1119 -29.14 37.74 1.37
N SER A 1120 -28.75 37.92 2.63
CA SER A 1120 -27.50 37.37 3.18
C SER A 1120 -27.52 35.85 3.35
N GLU A 1121 -28.71 35.25 3.42
CA GLU A 1121 -28.91 33.81 3.57
C GLU A 1121 -28.97 33.10 2.20
N VAL A 1122 -29.28 33.85 1.13
CA VAL A 1122 -29.24 33.37 -0.25
C VAL A 1122 -27.80 32.96 -0.60
N PRO A 1123 -27.55 31.67 -0.91
CA PRO A 1123 -26.23 31.22 -1.31
C PRO A 1123 -25.76 31.89 -2.60
N THR A 1124 -24.46 32.14 -2.72
CA THR A 1124 -23.83 32.68 -3.95
C THR A 1124 -23.99 31.77 -5.17
N ILE A 1125 -24.30 30.48 -4.95
CA ILE A 1125 -24.59 29.48 -5.99
C ILE A 1125 -26.05 29.48 -6.45
N SER A 1126 -26.94 30.23 -5.77
CA SER A 1126 -28.37 30.27 -6.06
C SER A 1126 -28.70 30.92 -7.40
N GLN A 1127 -29.80 30.49 -8.02
CA GLN A 1127 -30.28 31.05 -9.28
C GLN A 1127 -30.93 32.43 -9.12
N SER A 1128 -31.24 32.87 -7.90
CA SER A 1128 -31.76 34.23 -7.64
C SER A 1128 -30.72 35.34 -7.80
N THR A 1129 -29.42 35.00 -7.80
CA THR A 1129 -28.37 36.00 -8.03
C THR A 1129 -28.42 36.47 -9.49
N ASP A 1130 -28.81 37.74 -9.70
CA ASP A 1130 -28.89 38.34 -11.03
C ASP A 1130 -27.50 38.48 -11.67
N ARG A 1131 -27.29 37.80 -12.81
CA ARG A 1131 -26.04 37.78 -13.59
C ARG A 1131 -26.26 38.23 -15.04
N PHE A 1132 -27.10 39.24 -15.27
CA PHE A 1132 -27.27 39.85 -16.58
C PHE A 1132 -26.24 40.96 -16.89
N ALA A 1133 -26.09 41.29 -18.18
CA ALA A 1133 -25.19 42.36 -18.63
C ALA A 1133 -25.62 43.74 -18.11
N SER A 1134 -26.90 43.93 -17.80
CA SER A 1134 -27.41 45.14 -17.16
C SER A 1134 -28.54 44.80 -16.18
N ALA A 1135 -28.47 45.41 -15.00
CA ALA A 1135 -29.54 45.32 -14.01
C ALA A 1135 -30.79 46.12 -14.43
N THR A 1136 -30.61 47.18 -15.24
CA THR A 1136 -31.67 48.17 -15.50
C THR A 1136 -32.17 48.20 -16.93
N HIS A 1137 -31.36 47.79 -17.91
CA HIS A 1137 -31.73 47.85 -19.33
C HIS A 1137 -32.29 46.51 -19.82
N PRO A 1138 -33.61 46.38 -20.09
CA PRO A 1138 -34.24 45.09 -20.35
C PRO A 1138 -33.73 44.38 -21.62
N GLU A 1139 -33.36 45.10 -22.68
CA GLU A 1139 -32.82 44.46 -23.91
C GLU A 1139 -31.43 43.82 -23.70
N GLN A 1140 -30.75 44.18 -22.61
CA GLN A 1140 -29.46 43.61 -22.20
C GLN A 1140 -29.61 42.47 -21.18
N ARG A 1141 -30.84 42.14 -20.78
CA ARG A 1141 -31.19 41.01 -19.89
C ARG A 1141 -31.56 39.75 -20.66
N LYS A 1142 -31.02 39.61 -21.87
CA LYS A 1142 -31.22 38.45 -22.76
C LYS A 1142 -30.11 37.42 -22.58
N THR A 1143 -30.46 36.15 -22.60
CA THR A 1143 -29.53 35.00 -22.53
C THR A 1143 -28.92 34.64 -23.89
N ARG A 1144 -29.55 35.06 -25.00
CA ARG A 1144 -29.05 34.90 -26.38
C ARG A 1144 -28.96 36.24 -27.10
N PHE A 1145 -28.48 36.24 -28.34
CA PHE A 1145 -28.38 37.46 -29.15
C PHE A 1145 -29.72 38.20 -29.36
N VAL A 1146 -30.82 37.45 -29.46
CA VAL A 1146 -32.19 37.96 -29.63
C VAL A 1146 -33.06 37.46 -28.45
N PRO A 1147 -33.97 38.28 -27.89
CA PRO A 1147 -34.88 37.84 -26.83
C PRO A 1147 -35.78 36.70 -27.29
N ARG A 1148 -35.68 35.56 -26.63
CA ARG A 1148 -36.57 34.42 -26.89
C ARG A 1148 -37.94 34.69 -26.28
N VAL A 1149 -38.96 34.16 -26.95
CA VAL A 1149 -40.33 34.11 -26.43
C VAL A 1149 -40.75 32.65 -26.24
N GLY A 1150 -41.46 32.38 -25.16
CA GLY A 1150 -42.13 31.12 -24.89
C GLY A 1150 -43.42 30.94 -25.71
N PRO A 1151 -44.15 29.84 -25.48
CA PRO A 1151 -45.45 29.60 -26.10
C PRO A 1151 -46.40 30.79 -25.86
N GLY A 1152 -47.14 31.20 -26.89
CA GLY A 1152 -48.02 32.38 -26.81
C GLY A 1152 -47.30 33.72 -26.80
N ALA A 1153 -46.04 33.77 -27.26
CA ALA A 1153 -45.18 34.97 -27.27
C ALA A 1153 -44.90 35.55 -25.86
N THR A 1154 -44.91 34.70 -24.83
CA THR A 1154 -44.57 35.08 -23.45
C THR A 1154 -43.06 35.38 -23.32
N PRO A 1155 -42.63 36.41 -22.58
CA PRO A 1155 -41.20 36.70 -22.39
C PRO A 1155 -40.51 35.59 -21.58
N LEU A 1156 -39.38 35.08 -22.10
CA LEU A 1156 -38.65 33.95 -21.49
C LEU A 1156 -37.36 34.36 -20.77
N GLU A 1157 -36.80 35.52 -21.13
CA GLU A 1157 -35.46 35.93 -20.68
C GLU A 1157 -35.42 36.36 -19.21
N ASP A 1158 -36.36 37.22 -18.82
CA ASP A 1158 -36.57 37.66 -17.43
C ASP A 1158 -38.08 37.58 -17.14
N PRO A 1159 -38.57 36.41 -16.67
CA PRO A 1159 -39.99 36.18 -16.49
C PRO A 1159 -40.56 37.01 -15.34
N SER A 1160 -41.72 37.64 -15.57
CA SER A 1160 -42.40 38.42 -14.53
C SER A 1160 -42.90 37.52 -13.38
N PRO A 1161 -43.10 38.04 -12.16
CA PRO A 1161 -43.56 37.23 -11.03
C PRO A 1161 -44.83 36.42 -11.34
N ASP A 1162 -45.80 37.03 -12.04
CA ASP A 1162 -47.07 36.38 -12.42
C ASP A 1162 -46.89 35.24 -13.45
N GLN A 1163 -45.75 35.18 -14.15
CA GLN A 1163 -45.41 34.11 -15.08
C GLN A 1163 -44.75 32.91 -14.39
N LYS A 1164 -44.11 33.14 -13.24
CA LYS A 1164 -43.50 32.08 -12.41
C LYS A 1164 -44.58 31.43 -11.54
N SER A 1165 -45.39 30.55 -12.12
CA SER A 1165 -46.38 29.76 -11.40
C SER A 1165 -45.81 28.41 -10.95
N LEU A 1166 -45.78 28.16 -9.65
CA LEU A 1166 -45.58 26.84 -9.05
C LEU A 1166 -46.96 26.31 -8.63
N TRP A 1167 -47.53 25.36 -9.38
CA TRP A 1167 -48.87 24.80 -9.14
C TRP A 1167 -48.86 23.27 -9.19
N GLY A 1168 -49.39 22.64 -8.15
CA GLY A 1168 -49.43 21.18 -7.94
C GLY A 1168 -48.68 20.78 -6.67
N CYS A 1169 -49.41 20.53 -5.57
CA CYS A 1169 -48.90 19.90 -4.36
C CYS A 1169 -49.32 18.42 -4.30
#